data_AF-A0A3P1W4K9-F1
#
_entry.id   AF-A0A3P1W4K9-F1
#
_cell.length_a   1.000
_cell.length_b   1.000
_cell.length_c   1.000
_cell.angle_alpha   90.00
_cell.angle_beta   90.00
_cell.angle_gamma   90.00
#
_symmetry.space_group_name_H-M   'P 1'
#
loop_
_entity.id
_entity.type
_entity.pdbx_description
1 polymer ?
#
loop_
_entity_poly.entity_id
_entity_poly.type
_entity_poly.pdbx_seq_one_letter_code
_entity_poly.pdbx_strand_id
1 'polypeptide(L)'
;MRKKIWLLFFVVGILIPCFTYIYEGLEKRIITKLYELDTTSEVTKDIKIKQEIYIPGKIKKIGIMFKKISENNKGKIKISLTQGKIKKEKIIDISKIKSDVINEIKVNIFSIKKGYATLIIEGIEGEKGSSVSIYKSSDISLGVIEFNNQKENKGLIFEMEYLSINRTSLIQIIFMFLVVICYLYIYKLSKKINGNDKKIYLLTSIMIFFIINIKAPIISFNPEPYVETLTNFLFFGIKKSFWENLFIPDIGYLPLFQRIIGLIIIKVFRFNLKLTVYLMQNIGILIVSFMGSLFVLNNFKKYGEVLFRLCIALILSGSITLTSSVEIYYFFNFFYYGIVVLIYTSLLNFKNLKRKNYIFLIIFGFLINLSKSYFIVLVPILFLILLICHKKLIKREKIYMYILIISNIIQLLFIKFHTNGKGFLGSEIKYPNINNLLYNISQQFIFMFFPNITQAYNIGYINILFLFVWFFLFGLCIFFCIKLKNKESLISLSLIFMIIEVIFLNISTTGNFFRWNVEYKWMETTNIINMRHSLFIIISYINLIILLLYNSKFYYLQKIKNQKDRKYKKEIYKKFYILLSFILIIRFNSFDNNQARNQYPNSVKNEEAVSDWSKYYKFLDEENYLIPYEPFFMLSGGNINIYRGTSFEIKQVNLLVNDEFGRKINWIEKSSEQTELLHEVIFEKELYIKYLYAERLRANNNERLKIIGYNKKDEIVFELEQLNKKERLFIGFKNPKFLKVKKIKFFTLNNKQAYVKSGIYIGIIEKL
;
A
#
# COMPACT_ATOMS: atom_id res chain seq x y z
N MET A 1 0.12 -32.01 -21.72
CA MET A 1 0.24 -30.54 -21.88
C MET A 1 -0.57 -29.73 -20.85
N ARG A 2 -1.90 -29.93 -20.70
CA ARG A 2 -2.75 -29.14 -19.75
C ARG A 2 -2.23 -29.10 -18.30
N LYS A 3 -1.87 -30.25 -17.71
CA LYS A 3 -1.34 -30.31 -16.33
C LYS A 3 -0.07 -29.46 -16.16
N LYS A 4 0.86 -29.51 -17.12
CA LYS A 4 2.10 -28.72 -17.12
C LYS A 4 1.82 -27.21 -17.18
N ILE A 5 0.88 -26.78 -18.03
CA ILE A 5 0.50 -25.35 -18.16
C ILE A 5 -0.13 -24.83 -16.87
N TRP A 6 -1.04 -25.60 -16.26
CA TRP A 6 -1.64 -25.22 -14.97
C TRP A 6 -0.57 -25.15 -13.87
N LEU A 7 0.30 -26.15 -13.76
CA LEU A 7 1.41 -26.12 -12.80
C LEU A 7 2.32 -24.89 -13.00
N LEU A 8 2.70 -24.58 -14.25
CA LEU A 8 3.52 -23.41 -14.56
C LEU A 8 2.81 -22.11 -14.19
N PHE A 9 1.51 -22.00 -14.51
CA PHE A 9 0.68 -20.86 -14.12
C PHE A 9 0.60 -20.70 -12.60
N PHE A 10 0.48 -21.80 -11.86
CA PHE A 10 0.47 -21.77 -10.40
C PHE A 10 1.79 -21.25 -9.83
N VAL A 11 2.92 -21.79 -10.31
CA VAL A 11 4.25 -21.41 -9.80
C VAL A 11 4.55 -19.95 -10.12
N VAL A 12 4.46 -19.55 -11.39
CA VAL A 12 4.82 -18.21 -11.85
C VAL A 12 3.80 -17.17 -11.43
N GLY A 13 2.51 -17.50 -11.57
CA GLY A 13 1.42 -16.56 -11.43
C GLY A 13 0.86 -16.41 -10.02
N ILE A 14 1.17 -17.33 -9.09
CA ILE A 14 0.60 -17.31 -7.73
C ILE A 14 1.66 -17.56 -6.66
N LEU A 15 2.38 -18.69 -6.73
CA LEU A 15 3.28 -19.14 -5.67
C LEU A 15 4.47 -18.19 -5.48
N ILE A 16 5.24 -17.92 -6.55
CA ILE A 16 6.40 -17.02 -6.50
C ILE A 16 5.97 -15.62 -6.01
N PRO A 17 4.94 -14.97 -6.59
CA PRO A 17 4.44 -13.68 -6.11
C PRO A 17 4.04 -13.68 -4.63
N CYS A 18 3.37 -14.72 -4.14
CA CYS A 18 3.02 -14.77 -2.72
C CYS A 18 4.26 -14.94 -1.83
N PHE A 19 5.21 -15.77 -2.27
CA PHE A 19 6.43 -16.03 -1.53
C PHE A 19 7.34 -14.80 -1.44
N THR A 20 7.44 -13.97 -2.49
CA THR A 20 8.26 -12.75 -2.46
C THR A 20 7.78 -11.79 -1.36
N TYR A 21 6.45 -11.57 -1.25
CA TYR A 21 5.87 -10.74 -0.21
C TYR A 21 6.09 -11.29 1.21
N ILE A 22 6.05 -12.62 1.39
CA ILE A 22 6.38 -13.26 2.68
C ILE A 22 7.86 -13.07 3.00
N TYR A 23 8.73 -13.33 2.02
CA TYR A 23 10.18 -13.26 2.16
C TYR A 23 10.66 -11.85 2.53
N GLU A 24 10.11 -10.82 1.88
CA GLU A 24 10.40 -9.41 2.21
C GLU A 24 9.92 -9.02 3.61
N GLY A 25 8.86 -9.67 4.12
CA GLY A 25 8.43 -9.53 5.50
C GLY A 25 9.37 -10.19 6.51
N LEU A 26 9.99 -11.32 6.13
CA LEU A 26 10.94 -12.10 6.94
C LEU A 26 12.32 -11.45 7.01
N GLU A 27 12.80 -10.87 5.91
CA GLU A 27 14.08 -10.20 5.83
C GLU A 27 14.03 -8.82 6.49
N LYS A 28 14.81 -8.66 7.55
CA LYS A 28 14.93 -7.41 8.30
C LYS A 28 16.35 -6.88 8.16
N ARG A 29 16.46 -5.56 8.04
CA ARG A 29 17.72 -4.83 7.95
C ARG A 29 17.75 -3.78 9.05
N ILE A 30 18.82 -3.77 9.83
CA ILE A 30 19.11 -2.73 10.83
C ILE A 30 20.43 -2.07 10.48
N ILE A 31 20.46 -0.73 10.51
CA ILE A 31 21.65 0.08 10.21
C ILE A 31 21.72 1.16 11.28
N THR A 32 22.90 1.36 11.86
CA THR A 32 23.18 2.56 12.67
C THR A 32 22.91 3.82 11.85
N LYS A 33 22.17 4.78 12.40
CA LYS A 33 21.92 6.05 11.72
C LYS A 33 23.18 6.91 11.71
N LEU A 34 23.32 7.75 10.69
CA LEU A 34 24.52 8.53 10.42
C LEU A 34 24.46 9.91 11.13
N TYR A 35 24.31 9.91 12.46
CA TYR A 35 24.23 11.15 13.26
C TYR A 35 25.57 11.50 13.90
N GLU A 36 25.99 12.77 13.81
CA GLU A 36 27.25 13.27 14.39
C GLU A 36 28.42 12.32 14.13
N LEU A 37 28.66 12.10 12.83
CA LEU A 37 29.66 11.17 12.33
C LEU A 37 31.05 11.56 12.83
N ASP A 38 31.73 10.59 13.41
CA ASP A 38 33.11 10.71 13.84
C ASP A 38 33.85 9.41 13.49
N THR A 39 35.16 9.38 13.68
CA THR A 39 35.99 8.21 13.43
C THR A 39 36.78 7.82 14.66
N THR A 40 37.06 6.52 14.81
CA THR A 40 38.06 6.06 15.78
C THR A 40 39.46 6.51 15.33
N SER A 41 40.44 6.41 16.22
CA SER A 41 41.84 6.40 15.79
C SER A 41 42.08 5.22 14.83
N GLU A 42 43.18 5.29 14.07
CA GLU A 42 43.54 4.24 13.12
C GLU A 42 43.68 2.89 13.84
N VAL A 43 43.13 1.82 13.29
CA VAL A 43 43.17 0.48 13.90
C VAL A 43 44.53 -0.16 13.64
N THR A 44 45.51 0.13 14.51
CA THR A 44 46.85 -0.50 14.52
C THR A 44 46.90 -1.69 15.49
N LYS A 45 48.04 -2.39 15.58
CA LYS A 45 48.21 -3.67 16.30
C LYS A 45 47.74 -3.67 17.76
N ASP A 46 47.78 -2.53 18.44
CA ASP A 46 47.42 -2.41 19.86
C ASP A 46 45.97 -1.95 20.10
N ILE A 47 45.21 -1.71 19.04
CA ILE A 47 43.86 -1.17 19.14
C ILE A 47 42.81 -2.26 19.11
N LYS A 48 41.95 -2.22 20.13
CA LYS A 48 40.82 -3.13 20.30
C LYS A 48 39.53 -2.35 20.54
N ILE A 49 38.59 -2.55 19.63
CA ILE A 49 37.27 -1.93 19.67
C ILE A 49 36.26 -3.03 19.95
N LYS A 50 35.41 -2.85 20.97
CA LYS A 50 34.32 -3.76 21.28
C LYS A 50 32.99 -3.03 21.20
N GLN A 51 31.93 -3.73 20.80
CA GLN A 51 30.56 -3.28 20.95
C GLN A 51 29.67 -4.47 21.28
N GLU A 52 28.88 -4.36 22.33
CA GLU A 52 27.80 -5.31 22.59
C GLU A 52 26.65 -5.05 21.61
N ILE A 53 26.31 -6.05 20.81
CA ILE A 53 25.21 -6.01 19.84
C ILE A 53 24.19 -7.11 20.18
N TYR A 54 22.93 -6.86 19.88
CA TYR A 54 21.90 -7.89 20.01
C TYR A 54 21.69 -8.59 18.67
N ILE A 55 21.75 -9.91 18.68
CA ILE A 55 21.42 -10.78 17.55
C ILE A 55 19.93 -11.12 17.63
N PRO A 56 19.08 -10.61 16.72
CA PRO A 56 17.64 -10.80 16.80
C PRO A 56 17.15 -12.14 16.25
N GLY A 57 17.95 -12.78 15.39
CA GLY A 57 17.58 -14.01 14.69
C GLY A 57 18.72 -14.56 13.86
N LYS A 58 18.40 -15.28 12.78
CA LYS A 58 19.40 -15.86 11.89
C LYS A 58 20.01 -14.77 11.01
N ILE A 59 21.26 -14.42 11.28
CA ILE A 59 22.00 -13.39 10.55
C ILE A 59 22.33 -13.90 9.14
N LYS A 60 22.09 -13.05 8.15
CA LYS A 60 22.51 -13.24 6.76
C LYS A 60 23.80 -12.48 6.46
N LYS A 61 23.87 -11.24 6.93
CA LYS A 61 24.95 -10.31 6.62
C LYS A 61 25.24 -9.41 7.82
N ILE A 62 26.52 -9.13 8.03
CA ILE A 62 27.00 -8.06 8.91
C ILE A 62 27.96 -7.21 8.07
N GLY A 63 27.84 -5.89 8.18
CA GLY A 63 28.77 -4.96 7.56
C GLY A 63 29.20 -3.85 8.51
N ILE A 64 30.41 -3.33 8.33
CA ILE A 64 30.97 -2.18 9.08
C ILE A 64 31.46 -1.13 8.07
N MET A 65 31.30 0.14 8.41
CA MET A 65 31.80 1.26 7.61
C MET A 65 33.18 1.71 8.09
N PHE A 66 34.13 1.79 7.16
CA PHE A 66 35.53 2.17 7.42
C PHE A 66 35.90 3.45 6.68
N LYS A 67 36.88 4.18 7.21
CA LYS A 67 37.51 5.33 6.55
C LYS A 67 38.96 4.98 6.20
N LYS A 68 39.33 5.13 4.94
CA LYS A 68 40.74 5.02 4.51
C LYS A 68 41.51 6.28 4.88
N ILE A 69 42.75 6.11 5.29
CA ILE A 69 43.65 7.21 5.67
C ILE A 69 44.56 7.61 4.51
N SER A 70 45.01 6.62 3.73
CA SER A 70 45.77 6.81 2.49
C SER A 70 45.20 5.97 1.34
N GLU A 71 45.61 6.27 0.10
CA GLU A 71 45.28 5.44 -1.07
C GLU A 71 45.95 4.06 -1.01
N ASN A 72 47.10 3.97 -0.35
CA ASN A 72 47.94 2.77 -0.23
C ASN A 72 47.91 2.17 1.18
N ASN A 73 46.73 1.99 1.77
CA ASN A 73 46.62 1.36 3.09
C ASN A 73 47.11 -0.09 3.07
N LYS A 74 47.95 -0.44 4.05
CA LYS A 74 48.55 -1.78 4.21
C LYS A 74 48.33 -2.28 5.63
N GLY A 75 47.97 -3.55 5.74
CA GLY A 75 47.77 -4.21 7.02
C GLY A 75 46.59 -5.16 7.04
N LYS A 76 46.31 -5.71 8.23
CA LYS A 76 45.26 -6.69 8.47
C LYS A 76 44.52 -6.35 9.75
N ILE A 77 43.19 -6.40 9.68
CA ILE A 77 42.30 -6.32 10.84
C ILE A 77 41.62 -7.67 11.07
N LYS A 78 41.38 -8.00 12.34
CA LYS A 78 40.61 -9.15 12.77
C LYS A 78 39.26 -8.67 13.26
N ILE A 79 38.19 -9.20 12.67
CA ILE A 79 36.84 -8.99 13.17
C ILE A 79 36.34 -10.29 13.74
N SER A 80 35.89 -10.26 14.99
CA SER A 80 35.32 -11.41 15.67
C SER A 80 33.98 -11.10 16.31
N LEU A 81 33.10 -12.10 16.32
CA LEU A 81 31.82 -12.06 16.98
C LEU A 81 31.81 -13.17 18.04
N THR A 82 31.65 -12.77 19.30
CA THR A 82 31.73 -13.67 20.46
C THR A 82 30.38 -13.72 21.16
N GLN A 83 29.85 -14.94 21.39
CA GLN A 83 28.62 -15.17 22.13
C GLN A 83 28.81 -16.38 23.06
N GLY A 84 28.94 -16.13 24.36
CA GLY A 84 29.30 -17.16 25.33
C GLY A 84 30.62 -17.83 24.95
N LYS A 85 30.62 -19.16 24.80
CA LYS A 85 31.81 -19.95 24.39
C LYS A 85 32.07 -19.94 22.87
N ILE A 86 31.13 -19.43 22.07
CA ILE A 86 31.25 -19.43 20.60
C ILE A 86 31.96 -18.16 20.16
N LYS A 87 33.13 -18.32 19.53
CA LYS A 87 33.86 -17.24 18.86
C LYS A 87 33.97 -17.53 17.37
N LYS A 88 33.60 -16.57 16.53
CA LYS A 88 33.77 -16.63 15.07
C LYS A 88 34.55 -15.43 14.61
N GLU A 89 35.60 -15.64 13.83
CA GLU A 89 36.53 -14.58 13.45
C GLU A 89 36.88 -14.64 11.97
N LYS A 90 37.25 -13.48 11.43
CA LYS A 90 37.73 -13.30 10.06
C LYS A 90 38.81 -12.23 10.04
N ILE A 91 39.92 -12.56 9.37
CA ILE A 91 40.98 -11.61 9.07
C ILE A 91 40.67 -10.97 7.71
N ILE A 92 40.72 -9.64 7.65
CA ILE A 92 40.47 -8.83 6.45
C ILE A 92 41.72 -8.02 6.16
N ASP A 93 42.17 -8.08 4.92
CA ASP A 93 43.22 -7.22 4.38
C ASP A 93 42.67 -5.81 4.14
N ILE A 94 43.33 -4.82 4.73
CA ILE A 94 42.89 -3.42 4.72
C ILE A 94 42.87 -2.84 3.30
N SER A 95 43.74 -3.32 2.40
CA SER A 95 43.79 -2.86 1.01
C SER A 95 42.46 -3.10 0.26
N LYS A 96 41.72 -4.15 0.64
CA LYS A 96 40.46 -4.58 0.01
C LYS A 96 39.22 -3.86 0.56
N ILE A 97 39.38 -3.08 1.63
CA ILE A 97 38.28 -2.31 2.23
C ILE A 97 37.95 -1.14 1.31
N LYS A 98 36.66 -0.84 1.09
CA LYS A 98 36.21 0.39 0.44
C LYS A 98 36.02 1.48 1.50
N SER A 99 36.56 2.68 1.26
CA SER A 99 36.31 3.83 2.13
C SER A 99 34.85 4.26 2.02
N ASP A 100 34.29 4.77 3.11
CA ASP A 100 33.03 5.50 3.17
C ASP A 100 31.78 4.69 2.75
N VAL A 101 31.91 3.36 2.72
CA VAL A 101 30.84 2.41 2.38
C VAL A 101 30.82 1.27 3.40
N ILE A 102 29.64 0.67 3.61
CA ILE A 102 29.48 -0.51 4.46
C ILE A 102 30.14 -1.71 3.78
N ASN A 103 31.20 -2.23 4.40
CA ASN A 103 31.94 -3.40 3.94
C ASN A 103 31.38 -4.65 4.57
N GLU A 104 31.00 -5.63 3.75
CA GLU A 104 30.47 -6.91 4.21
C GLU A 104 31.54 -7.81 4.82
N ILE A 105 31.21 -8.38 5.98
CA ILE A 105 32.11 -9.23 6.75
C ILE A 105 31.67 -10.68 6.54
N LYS A 106 32.42 -11.40 5.70
CA LYS A 106 32.16 -12.81 5.38
C LYS A 106 32.63 -13.73 6.52
N VAL A 107 31.93 -13.69 7.65
CA VAL A 107 32.11 -14.60 8.80
C VAL A 107 31.08 -15.73 8.69
N ASN A 108 31.45 -16.96 9.08
CA ASN A 108 30.46 -18.05 9.21
C ASN A 108 29.68 -17.86 10.52
N ILE A 109 28.49 -17.25 10.42
CA ILE A 109 27.66 -16.80 11.55
C ILE A 109 26.53 -17.78 11.90
N PHE A 110 26.46 -18.94 11.23
CA PHE A 110 25.34 -19.90 11.37
C PHE A 110 25.16 -20.45 12.80
N SER A 111 26.23 -20.53 13.59
CA SER A 111 26.18 -21.06 14.97
C SER A 111 25.76 -20.04 16.02
N ILE A 112 25.64 -18.75 15.66
CA ILE A 112 25.28 -17.68 16.59
C ILE A 112 23.76 -17.64 16.74
N LYS A 113 23.31 -17.69 17.99
CA LYS A 113 21.89 -17.73 18.35
C LYS A 113 21.37 -16.34 18.69
N LYS A 114 20.05 -16.24 18.80
CA LYS A 114 19.38 -15.03 19.27
C LYS A 114 19.85 -14.67 20.69
N GLY A 115 20.23 -13.42 20.92
CA GLY A 115 20.76 -12.93 22.19
C GLY A 115 21.87 -11.89 22.00
N TYR A 116 22.42 -11.38 23.09
CA TYR A 116 23.58 -10.47 23.02
C TYR A 116 24.83 -11.21 22.55
N ALA A 117 25.68 -10.50 21.80
CA ALA A 117 26.99 -10.93 21.34
C ALA A 117 27.93 -9.72 21.35
N THR A 118 29.23 -9.95 21.50
CA THR A 118 30.24 -8.89 21.45
C THR A 118 30.91 -8.91 20.08
N LEU A 119 30.74 -7.82 19.34
CA LEU A 119 31.50 -7.53 18.13
C LEU A 119 32.84 -6.93 18.54
N ILE A 120 33.94 -7.52 18.08
CA ILE A 120 35.30 -7.13 18.44
C ILE A 120 36.10 -6.91 17.17
N ILE A 121 36.77 -5.77 17.07
CA ILE A 121 37.65 -5.40 15.96
C ILE A 121 39.04 -5.15 16.54
N GLU A 122 40.03 -5.93 16.11
CA GLU A 122 41.41 -5.87 16.56
C GLU A 122 42.33 -5.61 15.37
N GLY A 123 43.28 -4.67 15.51
CA GLY A 123 44.38 -4.56 14.54
C GLY A 123 45.37 -5.70 14.70
N ILE A 124 45.85 -6.28 13.60
CA ILE A 124 46.89 -7.34 13.62
C ILE A 124 48.20 -6.79 13.06
N GLU A 125 48.10 -6.15 11.90
CA GLU A 125 49.20 -5.57 11.14
C GLU A 125 48.73 -4.20 10.63
N GLY A 126 49.53 -3.14 10.80
CA GLY A 126 49.19 -1.80 10.32
C GLY A 126 50.00 -0.71 11.02
N GLU A 127 50.51 0.24 10.24
CA GLU A 127 51.27 1.39 10.73
C GLU A 127 50.42 2.67 10.67
N LYS A 128 50.69 3.62 11.58
CA LYS A 128 50.01 4.92 11.55
C LYS A 128 50.24 5.61 10.20
N GLY A 129 49.22 6.25 9.65
CA GLY A 129 49.22 6.87 8.32
C GLY A 129 48.92 5.91 7.17
N SER A 130 48.87 4.59 7.42
CA SER A 130 48.63 3.56 6.39
C SER A 130 47.57 2.52 6.77
N SER A 131 46.84 2.73 7.87
CA SER A 131 45.75 1.84 8.32
C SER A 131 44.35 2.42 7.99
N VAL A 132 43.31 1.88 8.62
CA VAL A 132 41.92 2.36 8.52
C VAL A 132 41.39 2.81 9.87
N SER A 133 40.52 3.81 9.84
CA SER A 133 39.65 4.17 10.97
C SER A 133 38.26 3.59 10.78
N ILE A 134 37.49 3.50 11.87
CA ILE A 134 36.10 3.01 11.83
C ILE A 134 35.17 4.17 12.13
N TYR A 135 34.06 4.25 11.38
CA TYR A 135 33.05 5.25 11.64
C TYR A 135 32.25 4.93 12.91
N LYS A 136 31.99 5.97 13.70
CA LYS A 136 31.15 5.96 14.90
C LYS A 136 30.10 7.07 14.83
N SER A 137 28.97 6.88 15.50
CA SER A 137 27.82 7.79 15.49
C SER A 137 27.25 7.95 16.91
N SER A 138 26.55 9.06 17.16
CA SER A 138 25.76 9.26 18.39
C SER A 138 24.56 8.32 18.53
N ASP A 139 24.24 7.53 17.51
CA ASP A 139 23.22 6.48 17.61
C ASP A 139 23.73 5.26 18.40
N ILE A 140 23.51 5.30 19.72
CA ILE A 140 23.84 4.21 20.65
C ILE A 140 22.77 3.11 20.75
N SER A 141 21.69 3.19 19.95
CA SER A 141 20.54 2.27 20.09
C SER A 141 20.85 0.81 19.73
N LEU A 142 21.96 0.56 19.04
CA LEU A 142 22.46 -0.79 18.72
C LEU A 142 23.67 -1.22 19.57
N GLY A 143 23.98 -0.48 20.62
CA GLY A 143 25.13 -0.74 21.48
C GLY A 143 26.07 0.45 21.57
N VAL A 144 26.92 0.39 22.59
CA VAL A 144 27.89 1.42 22.95
C VAL A 144 29.28 0.85 22.69
N ILE A 145 30.17 1.66 22.12
CA ILE A 145 31.55 1.30 21.85
C ILE A 145 32.35 1.28 23.16
N GLU A 146 33.22 0.29 23.29
CA GLU A 146 34.30 0.24 24.25
C GLU A 146 35.61 0.25 23.47
N PHE A 147 36.32 1.38 23.51
CA PHE A 147 37.60 1.60 22.86
C PHE A 147 38.72 1.42 23.90
N ASN A 148 39.61 0.44 23.72
CA ASN A 148 40.68 0.13 24.68
C ASN A 148 40.21 0.05 26.15
N ASN A 149 39.09 -0.63 26.38
CA ASN A 149 38.41 -0.81 27.69
C ASN A 149 37.77 0.46 28.30
N GLN A 150 37.70 1.57 27.56
CA GLN A 150 36.93 2.76 27.96
C GLN A 150 35.64 2.86 27.13
N LYS A 151 34.50 3.08 27.80
CA LYS A 151 33.22 3.25 27.11
C LYS A 151 33.13 4.65 26.51
N GLU A 152 32.83 4.73 25.23
CA GLU A 152 32.49 5.97 24.55
C GLU A 152 30.97 6.01 24.30
N ASN A 153 30.30 7.13 24.54
CA ASN A 153 28.87 7.32 24.25
C ASN A 153 28.58 7.43 22.73
N LYS A 154 29.14 6.50 21.94
CA LYS A 154 29.00 6.39 20.48
C LYS A 154 28.79 4.92 20.12
N GLY A 155 28.09 4.66 19.02
CA GLY A 155 27.89 3.33 18.42
C GLY A 155 28.63 3.21 17.08
N LEU A 156 29.10 2.01 16.73
CA LEU A 156 29.71 1.74 15.43
C LEU A 156 28.69 1.88 14.31
N ILE A 157 29.14 2.39 13.17
CA ILE A 157 28.33 2.36 11.95
C ILE A 157 28.42 0.96 11.37
N PHE A 158 27.39 0.17 11.70
CA PHE A 158 27.26 -1.18 11.23
C PHE A 158 25.85 -1.45 10.69
N GLU A 159 25.79 -2.48 9.86
CA GLU A 159 24.57 -3.01 9.29
C GLU A 159 24.46 -4.49 9.61
N MET A 160 23.24 -4.94 9.91
CA MET A 160 22.92 -6.35 10.03
C MET A 160 21.64 -6.67 9.28
N GLU A 161 21.70 -7.68 8.43
CA GLU A 161 20.54 -8.29 7.78
C GLU A 161 20.27 -9.64 8.42
N TYR A 162 19.02 -9.93 8.74
CA TYR A 162 18.62 -11.16 9.42
C TYR A 162 17.23 -11.62 9.00
N LEU A 163 16.96 -12.91 9.22
CA LEU A 163 15.63 -13.49 9.06
C LEU A 163 14.90 -13.52 10.41
N SER A 164 13.68 -12.98 10.41
CA SER A 164 12.78 -12.94 11.56
C SER A 164 11.42 -13.52 11.20
N ILE A 165 11.05 -14.62 11.83
CA ILE A 165 9.69 -15.17 11.73
C ILE A 165 8.86 -14.52 12.83
N ASN A 166 7.93 -13.65 12.44
CA ASN A 166 6.99 -13.02 13.35
C ASN A 166 5.56 -13.60 13.16
N ARG A 167 4.62 -13.17 14.00
CA ARG A 167 3.21 -13.60 13.91
C ARG A 167 2.59 -13.30 12.55
N THR A 168 2.95 -12.17 11.93
CA THR A 168 2.46 -11.78 10.61
C THR A 168 2.91 -12.78 9.55
N SER A 169 4.21 -13.12 9.52
CA SER A 169 4.76 -14.10 8.58
C SER A 169 4.15 -15.50 8.75
N LEU A 170 3.90 -15.93 9.99
CA LEU A 170 3.22 -17.21 10.25
C LEU A 170 1.80 -17.22 9.66
N ILE A 171 1.03 -16.15 9.86
CA ILE A 171 -0.32 -16.03 9.29
C ILE A 171 -0.27 -15.99 7.76
N GLN A 172 0.69 -15.29 7.15
CA GLN A 172 0.86 -15.27 5.69
C GLN A 172 1.18 -16.67 5.14
N ILE A 173 2.01 -17.47 5.83
CA ILE A 173 2.31 -18.87 5.45
C ILE A 173 1.03 -19.73 5.50
N ILE A 174 0.19 -19.56 6.53
CA ILE A 174 -1.11 -20.24 6.61
C ILE A 174 -1.99 -19.87 5.41
N PHE A 175 -2.10 -18.58 5.08
CA PHE A 175 -2.86 -18.16 3.90
C PHE A 175 -2.27 -18.71 2.59
N MET A 176 -0.95 -18.82 2.46
CA MET A 176 -0.30 -19.43 1.30
C MET A 176 -0.71 -20.90 1.14
N PHE A 177 -0.77 -21.66 2.24
CA PHE A 177 -1.26 -23.04 2.21
C PHE A 177 -2.73 -23.12 1.79
N LEU A 178 -3.57 -22.21 2.28
CA LEU A 178 -4.97 -22.11 1.86
C LEU A 178 -5.13 -21.76 0.37
N VAL A 179 -4.27 -20.88 -0.16
CA VAL A 179 -4.22 -20.58 -1.61
C VAL A 179 -3.89 -21.85 -2.42
N VAL A 180 -2.91 -22.64 -1.98
CA VAL A 180 -2.54 -23.91 -2.63
C VAL A 180 -3.74 -24.87 -2.67
N ILE A 181 -4.44 -25.04 -1.55
CA ILE A 181 -5.64 -25.89 -1.47
C ILE A 181 -6.72 -25.40 -2.43
N CYS A 182 -7.06 -24.11 -2.39
CA CYS A 182 -8.06 -23.52 -3.28
C CYS A 182 -7.69 -23.74 -4.75
N TYR A 183 -6.43 -23.51 -5.12
CA TYR A 183 -5.96 -23.69 -6.49
C TYR A 183 -6.06 -25.14 -6.96
N LEU A 184 -5.62 -26.11 -6.15
CA LEU A 184 -5.73 -27.53 -6.47
C LEU A 184 -7.18 -27.96 -6.66
N TYR A 185 -8.09 -27.43 -5.85
CA TYR A 185 -9.51 -27.72 -5.97
C TYR A 185 -10.14 -27.06 -7.20
N ILE A 186 -9.79 -25.81 -7.51
CA ILE A 186 -10.16 -25.15 -8.77
C ILE A 186 -9.69 -25.96 -9.97
N TYR A 187 -8.44 -26.44 -9.97
CA TYR A 187 -7.90 -27.28 -11.04
C TYR A 187 -8.72 -28.56 -11.21
N LYS A 188 -9.06 -29.25 -10.11
CA LYS A 188 -9.92 -30.46 -10.12
C LYS A 188 -11.29 -30.16 -10.74
N LEU A 189 -11.96 -29.11 -10.28
CA LEU A 189 -13.30 -28.72 -10.76
C LEU A 189 -13.27 -28.22 -12.22
N SER A 190 -12.18 -27.59 -12.65
CA SER A 190 -12.01 -27.11 -14.04
C SER A 190 -12.06 -28.23 -15.10
N LYS A 191 -11.93 -29.49 -14.70
CA LYS A 191 -12.07 -30.64 -15.62
C LYS A 191 -13.53 -30.88 -16.02
N LYS A 192 -14.49 -30.56 -15.14
CA LYS A 192 -15.95 -30.69 -15.36
C LYS A 192 -16.64 -29.36 -15.03
N ILE A 193 -16.50 -28.38 -15.92
CA ILE A 193 -16.95 -27.00 -15.69
C ILE A 193 -18.48 -26.88 -15.62
N ASN A 194 -19.18 -27.63 -16.48
CA ASN A 194 -20.64 -27.65 -16.49
C ASN A 194 -21.14 -28.25 -15.16
N GLY A 195 -21.80 -27.43 -14.33
CA GLY A 195 -22.25 -27.78 -12.98
C GLY A 195 -21.36 -27.33 -11.83
N ASN A 196 -20.10 -26.95 -12.09
CA ASN A 196 -19.14 -26.52 -11.05
C ASN A 196 -18.77 -25.03 -11.11
N ASP A 197 -19.33 -24.26 -12.05
CA ASP A 197 -18.94 -22.86 -12.28
C ASP A 197 -19.11 -21.96 -11.06
N LYS A 198 -20.24 -22.08 -10.35
CA LYS A 198 -20.46 -21.33 -9.09
C LYS A 198 -19.44 -21.69 -8.00
N LYS A 199 -19.06 -22.98 -7.92
CA LYS A 199 -18.03 -23.44 -6.97
C LYS A 199 -16.66 -22.88 -7.34
N ILE A 200 -16.31 -22.91 -8.63
CA ILE A 200 -15.05 -22.33 -9.13
C ILE A 200 -15.03 -20.82 -8.86
N TYR A 201 -16.14 -20.11 -9.09
CA TYR A 201 -16.27 -18.69 -8.77
C TYR A 201 -16.01 -18.42 -7.29
N LEU A 202 -16.72 -19.11 -6.40
CA LEU A 202 -16.56 -18.94 -4.95
C LEU A 202 -15.14 -19.25 -4.48
N LEU A 203 -14.55 -20.36 -4.94
CA LEU A 203 -13.17 -20.72 -4.60
C LEU A 203 -12.16 -19.72 -5.16
N THR A 204 -12.42 -19.14 -6.33
CA THR A 204 -11.56 -18.09 -6.90
C THR A 204 -11.62 -16.83 -6.03
N SER A 205 -12.82 -16.43 -5.59
CA SER A 205 -12.99 -15.27 -4.69
C SER A 205 -12.29 -15.50 -3.35
N ILE A 206 -12.44 -16.68 -2.76
CA ILE A 206 -11.76 -17.04 -1.50
C ILE A 206 -10.24 -17.08 -1.69
N MET A 207 -9.74 -17.65 -2.80
CA MET A 207 -8.32 -17.68 -3.12
C MET A 207 -7.75 -16.26 -3.27
N ILE A 208 -8.45 -15.36 -3.94
CA ILE A 208 -8.04 -13.95 -4.10
C ILE A 208 -8.02 -13.25 -2.74
N PHE A 209 -9.04 -13.46 -1.90
CA PHE A 209 -9.06 -12.95 -0.54
C PHE A 209 -7.81 -13.39 0.24
N PHE A 210 -7.42 -14.66 0.16
CA PHE A 210 -6.19 -15.15 0.79
C PHE A 210 -4.92 -14.54 0.19
N ILE A 211 -4.84 -14.36 -1.13
CA ILE A 211 -3.71 -13.67 -1.80
C ILE A 211 -3.56 -12.25 -1.27
N ILE A 212 -4.67 -11.51 -1.11
CA ILE A 212 -4.63 -10.14 -0.56
C ILE A 212 -4.11 -10.12 0.88
N ASN A 213 -4.54 -11.09 1.70
CA ASN A 213 -4.06 -11.24 3.07
C ASN A 213 -2.54 -11.53 3.13
N ILE A 214 -2.01 -12.28 2.16
CA ILE A 214 -0.55 -12.53 2.07
C ILE A 214 0.17 -11.23 1.73
N LYS A 215 -0.29 -10.52 0.70
CA LYS A 215 0.45 -9.39 0.13
C LYS A 215 0.35 -8.10 0.96
N ALA A 216 -0.77 -7.83 1.63
CA ALA A 216 -0.94 -6.62 2.43
C ALA A 216 -1.64 -6.88 3.78
N PRO A 217 -0.88 -7.31 4.80
CA PRO A 217 -1.41 -7.54 6.15
C PRO A 217 -2.05 -6.30 6.79
N ILE A 218 -1.53 -5.11 6.52
CA ILE A 218 -1.97 -3.83 7.12
C ILE A 218 -3.39 -3.43 6.73
N ILE A 219 -3.89 -3.96 5.61
CA ILE A 219 -5.27 -3.75 5.15
C ILE A 219 -6.14 -4.98 5.42
N SER A 220 -5.68 -6.00 6.13
CA SER A 220 -6.41 -7.27 6.24
C SER A 220 -6.47 -7.78 7.67
N PHE A 221 -5.55 -8.65 8.09
CA PHE A 221 -5.58 -9.25 9.42
C PHE A 221 -4.87 -8.44 10.50
N ASN A 222 -4.09 -7.42 10.13
CA ASN A 222 -3.58 -6.38 11.02
C ASN A 222 -4.07 -4.99 10.56
N PRO A 223 -5.40 -4.77 10.50
CA PRO A 223 -5.98 -3.59 9.87
C PRO A 223 -5.68 -2.34 10.70
N GLU A 224 -5.04 -1.35 10.09
CA GLU A 224 -4.88 -0.01 10.65
C GLU A 224 -5.91 0.94 10.02
N PRO A 225 -6.58 1.80 10.81
CA PRO A 225 -7.55 2.75 10.28
C PRO A 225 -6.87 3.75 9.35
N TYR A 226 -7.46 3.92 8.16
CA TYR A 226 -6.97 4.83 7.13
C TYR A 226 -8.04 5.89 6.80
N VAL A 227 -7.66 7.16 6.94
CA VAL A 227 -8.45 8.34 6.57
C VAL A 227 -9.93 8.19 6.95
N GLU A 228 -10.82 8.10 5.96
CA GLU A 228 -12.27 8.18 6.14
C GLU A 228 -12.84 6.92 6.81
N THR A 229 -12.10 5.81 6.83
CA THR A 229 -12.48 4.60 7.57
C THR A 229 -12.72 4.93 9.04
N LEU A 230 -11.84 5.75 9.65
CA LEU A 230 -11.97 6.18 11.03
C LEU A 230 -12.87 7.41 11.17
N THR A 231 -12.57 8.47 10.41
CA THR A 231 -13.18 9.78 10.64
C THR A 231 -14.62 9.87 10.15
N ASN A 232 -14.94 9.18 9.05
CA ASN A 232 -16.24 9.24 8.41
C ASN A 232 -17.09 7.99 8.72
N PHE A 233 -16.60 6.79 8.44
CA PHE A 233 -17.40 5.57 8.59
C PHE A 233 -17.55 5.13 10.04
N LEU A 234 -16.44 4.98 10.77
CA LEU A 234 -16.49 4.52 12.16
C LEU A 234 -17.09 5.58 13.08
N PHE A 235 -16.52 6.78 13.11
CA PHE A 235 -16.91 7.80 14.08
C PHE A 235 -18.38 8.22 13.95
N PHE A 236 -18.83 8.64 12.76
CA PHE A 236 -20.24 9.00 12.58
C PHE A 236 -21.16 7.79 12.76
N GLY A 237 -20.72 6.60 12.34
CA GLY A 237 -21.45 5.36 12.57
C GLY A 237 -21.70 5.10 14.06
N ILE A 238 -20.80 5.51 14.95
CA ILE A 238 -21.00 5.44 16.40
C ILE A 238 -21.94 6.56 16.86
N LYS A 239 -21.66 7.82 16.49
CA LYS A 239 -22.29 9.01 17.10
C LYS A 239 -23.68 9.35 16.57
N LYS A 240 -23.94 9.17 15.27
CA LYS A 240 -25.23 9.55 14.64
C LYS A 240 -26.20 8.38 14.55
N SER A 241 -27.48 8.67 14.32
CA SER A 241 -28.50 7.62 14.09
C SER A 241 -28.25 6.88 12.77
N PHE A 242 -28.92 5.74 12.56
CA PHE A 242 -28.78 4.98 11.31
C PHE A 242 -29.18 5.82 10.09
N TRP A 243 -30.30 6.55 10.18
CA TRP A 243 -30.84 7.35 9.08
C TRP A 243 -30.01 8.59 8.77
N GLU A 244 -29.56 9.32 9.80
CA GLU A 244 -28.65 10.45 9.60
C GLU A 244 -27.36 10.02 8.89
N ASN A 245 -26.80 8.87 9.29
CA ASN A 245 -25.55 8.37 8.70
C ASN A 245 -25.64 8.07 7.20
N LEU A 246 -26.81 7.64 6.71
CA LEU A 246 -26.96 7.26 5.30
C LEU A 246 -26.65 8.42 4.35
N PHE A 247 -26.92 9.65 4.76
CA PHE A 247 -26.78 10.85 3.92
C PHE A 247 -25.54 11.68 4.26
N ILE A 248 -24.62 11.18 5.10
CA ILE A 248 -23.38 11.89 5.38
C ILE A 248 -22.47 11.83 4.16
N PRO A 249 -22.06 12.99 3.60
CA PRO A 249 -21.15 13.03 2.47
C PRO A 249 -19.76 12.53 2.85
N ASP A 250 -19.05 11.99 1.86
CA ASP A 250 -17.63 11.74 1.91
C ASP A 250 -16.97 12.65 0.87
N ILE A 251 -16.22 13.67 1.28
CA ILE A 251 -15.64 14.68 0.36
C ILE A 251 -16.71 15.20 -0.66
N GLY A 252 -17.93 15.41 -0.19
CA GLY A 252 -19.05 15.93 -0.99
C GLY A 252 -19.90 14.90 -1.76
N TYR A 253 -19.47 13.65 -1.95
CA TYR A 253 -20.31 12.63 -2.60
C TYR A 253 -20.97 11.68 -1.60
N LEU A 254 -22.02 10.99 -2.02
CA LEU A 254 -22.68 9.96 -1.20
C LEU A 254 -21.88 8.65 -1.30
N PRO A 255 -21.45 8.01 -0.18
CA PRO A 255 -20.76 6.72 -0.21
C PRO A 255 -21.71 5.56 0.18
N LEU A 256 -22.86 5.46 -0.48
CA LEU A 256 -24.03 4.76 0.06
C LEU A 256 -23.79 3.27 0.41
N PHE A 257 -23.17 2.50 -0.48
CA PHE A 257 -23.04 1.06 -0.26
C PHE A 257 -22.07 0.72 0.87
N GLN A 258 -20.91 1.38 0.92
CA GLN A 258 -19.95 1.23 2.01
C GLN A 258 -20.58 1.71 3.33
N ARG A 259 -21.39 2.77 3.29
CA ARG A 259 -22.11 3.28 4.47
C ARG A 259 -23.07 2.23 5.03
N ILE A 260 -23.90 1.63 4.18
CA ILE A 260 -24.84 0.58 4.59
C ILE A 260 -24.09 -0.58 5.27
N ILE A 261 -22.99 -1.04 4.67
CA ILE A 261 -22.17 -2.11 5.26
C ILE A 261 -21.61 -1.69 6.61
N GLY A 262 -21.01 -0.49 6.70
CA GLY A 262 -20.43 0.03 7.93
C GLY A 262 -21.47 0.14 9.05
N LEU A 263 -22.67 0.64 8.73
CA LEU A 263 -23.75 0.77 9.70
C LEU A 263 -24.31 -0.57 10.16
N ILE A 264 -24.42 -1.57 9.30
CA ILE A 264 -24.78 -2.92 9.73
C ILE A 264 -23.76 -3.43 10.74
N ILE A 265 -22.46 -3.25 10.47
CA ILE A 265 -21.41 -3.70 11.39
C ILE A 265 -21.47 -2.97 12.73
N ILE A 266 -21.61 -1.64 12.69
CA ILE A 266 -21.55 -0.80 13.89
C ILE A 266 -22.83 -0.88 14.71
N LYS A 267 -24.01 -0.70 14.08
CA LYS A 267 -25.29 -0.54 14.76
C LYS A 267 -26.04 -1.85 15.01
N VAL A 268 -25.91 -2.83 14.10
CA VAL A 268 -26.61 -4.13 14.21
C VAL A 268 -25.78 -5.11 15.02
N PHE A 269 -24.51 -5.32 14.65
CA PHE A 269 -23.67 -6.29 15.37
C PHE A 269 -23.03 -5.75 16.66
N ARG A 270 -22.81 -4.43 16.77
CA ARG A 270 -22.33 -3.74 17.98
C ARG A 270 -21.06 -4.35 18.59
N PHE A 271 -20.12 -4.77 17.75
CA PHE A 271 -18.83 -5.27 18.19
C PHE A 271 -17.94 -4.16 18.76
N ASN A 272 -16.91 -4.53 19.53
CA ASN A 272 -15.90 -3.57 19.98
C ASN A 272 -15.19 -2.90 18.80
N LEU A 273 -14.66 -1.69 19.00
CA LEU A 273 -14.08 -0.87 17.93
C LEU A 273 -12.94 -1.54 17.16
N LYS A 274 -12.15 -2.37 17.86
CA LYS A 274 -11.09 -3.17 17.23
C LYS A 274 -11.66 -4.15 16.21
N LEU A 275 -12.65 -4.94 16.62
CA LEU A 275 -13.30 -5.93 15.75
C LEU A 275 -14.12 -5.27 14.65
N THR A 276 -14.75 -4.13 14.93
CA THR A 276 -15.51 -3.34 13.96
C THR A 276 -14.65 -2.91 12.77
N VAL A 277 -13.49 -2.28 13.01
CA VAL A 277 -12.56 -1.91 11.92
C VAL A 277 -12.06 -3.14 11.18
N TYR A 278 -11.75 -4.22 11.90
CA TYR A 278 -11.35 -5.49 11.28
C TYR A 278 -12.42 -6.05 10.34
N LEU A 279 -13.69 -6.08 10.76
CA LEU A 279 -14.79 -6.59 9.97
C LEU A 279 -15.09 -5.69 8.77
N MET A 280 -15.15 -4.37 8.97
CA MET A 280 -15.33 -3.42 7.86
C MET A 280 -14.29 -3.68 6.78
N GLN A 281 -13.02 -3.70 7.16
CA GLN A 281 -11.92 -3.86 6.23
C GLN A 281 -11.94 -5.22 5.50
N ASN A 282 -12.14 -6.34 6.22
CA ASN A 282 -12.16 -7.66 5.59
C ASN A 282 -13.42 -7.92 4.74
N ILE A 283 -14.57 -7.35 5.10
CA ILE A 283 -15.77 -7.40 4.26
C ILE A 283 -15.54 -6.62 2.96
N GLY A 284 -14.88 -5.46 3.02
CA GLY A 284 -14.47 -4.71 1.83
C GLY A 284 -13.61 -5.54 0.88
N ILE A 285 -12.54 -6.17 1.40
CA ILE A 285 -11.65 -7.05 0.60
C ILE A 285 -12.42 -8.23 0.01
N LEU A 286 -13.31 -8.84 0.78
CA LEU A 286 -14.12 -9.97 0.31
C LEU A 286 -15.01 -9.56 -0.86
N ILE A 287 -15.63 -8.36 -0.79
CA ILE A 287 -16.44 -7.82 -1.88
C ILE A 287 -15.59 -7.56 -3.14
N VAL A 288 -14.40 -6.97 -3.00
CA VAL A 288 -13.45 -6.82 -4.12
C VAL A 288 -13.13 -8.17 -4.77
N SER A 289 -12.88 -9.18 -3.95
CA SER A 289 -12.58 -10.54 -4.40
C SER A 289 -13.77 -11.15 -5.17
N PHE A 290 -15.00 -10.93 -4.70
CA PHE A 290 -16.21 -11.35 -5.41
C PHE A 290 -16.41 -10.62 -6.74
N MET A 291 -16.17 -9.30 -6.78
CA MET A 291 -16.30 -8.49 -7.99
C MET A 291 -15.29 -8.91 -9.07
N GLY A 292 -14.00 -9.04 -8.71
CA GLY A 292 -12.96 -9.44 -9.65
C GLY A 292 -13.09 -10.87 -10.15
N SER A 293 -13.67 -11.78 -9.36
CA SER A 293 -13.87 -13.18 -9.75
C SER A 293 -14.99 -13.41 -10.76
N LEU A 294 -15.86 -12.42 -11.02
CA LEU A 294 -17.06 -12.58 -11.86
C LEU A 294 -16.75 -13.18 -13.23
N PHE A 295 -15.60 -12.84 -13.82
CA PHE A 295 -15.19 -13.28 -15.15
C PHE A 295 -15.01 -14.80 -15.29
N VAL A 296 -14.86 -15.53 -14.18
CA VAL A 296 -14.71 -16.99 -14.19
C VAL A 296 -16.04 -17.71 -14.48
N LEU A 297 -17.18 -17.06 -14.22
CA LEU A 297 -18.52 -17.63 -14.42
C LEU A 297 -18.77 -18.07 -15.86
N ASN A 298 -19.61 -19.09 -16.05
CA ASN A 298 -19.86 -19.68 -17.38
C ASN A 298 -20.44 -18.71 -18.41
N ASN A 299 -21.09 -17.63 -17.97
CA ASN A 299 -21.56 -16.55 -18.83
C ASN A 299 -20.44 -15.94 -19.70
N PHE A 300 -19.19 -16.00 -19.23
CA PHE A 300 -18.02 -15.42 -19.90
C PHE A 300 -17.18 -16.45 -20.67
N LYS A 301 -17.65 -17.71 -20.84
CA LYS A 301 -16.86 -18.79 -21.47
C LYS A 301 -16.45 -18.53 -22.92
N LYS A 302 -17.15 -17.62 -23.60
CA LYS A 302 -16.84 -17.22 -24.99
C LYS A 302 -15.56 -16.40 -25.10
N TYR A 303 -15.12 -15.76 -24.02
CA TYR A 303 -13.94 -14.88 -23.98
C TYR A 303 -12.63 -15.61 -23.67
N GLY A 304 -12.67 -16.90 -23.33
CA GLY A 304 -11.47 -17.71 -23.10
C GLY A 304 -11.72 -18.95 -22.24
N GLU A 305 -10.72 -19.83 -22.17
CA GLU A 305 -10.77 -21.01 -21.30
C GLU A 305 -10.72 -20.62 -19.82
N VAL A 306 -11.06 -21.55 -18.91
CA VAL A 306 -11.08 -21.29 -17.46
C VAL A 306 -9.76 -20.75 -16.94
N LEU A 307 -8.61 -21.25 -17.42
CA LEU A 307 -7.31 -20.76 -16.97
C LEU A 307 -7.10 -19.28 -17.33
N PHE A 308 -7.46 -18.87 -18.55
CA PHE A 308 -7.40 -17.46 -18.96
C PHE A 308 -8.34 -16.60 -18.11
N ARG A 309 -9.56 -17.08 -17.87
CA ARG A 309 -10.53 -16.34 -17.05
C ARG A 309 -10.11 -16.24 -15.58
N LEU A 310 -9.46 -17.28 -15.04
CA LEU A 310 -8.83 -17.26 -13.73
C LEU A 310 -7.69 -16.25 -13.67
N CYS A 311 -6.86 -16.19 -14.71
CA CYS A 311 -5.79 -15.19 -14.84
C CYS A 311 -6.34 -13.77 -14.78
N ILE A 312 -7.36 -13.45 -15.57
CA ILE A 312 -7.99 -12.13 -15.55
C ILE A 312 -8.58 -11.81 -14.16
N ALA A 313 -9.25 -12.77 -13.51
CA ALA A 313 -9.78 -12.56 -12.16
C ALA A 313 -8.68 -12.25 -11.13
N LEU A 314 -7.57 -12.99 -11.18
CA LEU A 314 -6.38 -12.76 -10.34
C LEU A 314 -5.76 -11.39 -10.60
N ILE A 315 -5.66 -10.95 -11.86
CA ILE A 315 -5.14 -9.62 -12.19
C ILE A 315 -6.07 -8.55 -11.66
N LEU A 316 -7.37 -8.66 -11.91
CA LEU A 316 -8.30 -7.59 -11.55
C LEU A 316 -8.38 -7.35 -10.04
N SER A 317 -8.24 -8.37 -9.20
CA SER A 317 -8.46 -8.22 -7.74
C SER A 317 -7.40 -8.82 -6.83
N GLY A 318 -6.52 -9.69 -7.33
CA GLY A 318 -5.40 -10.25 -6.57
C GLY A 318 -4.06 -9.53 -6.77
N SER A 319 -3.98 -8.61 -7.73
CA SER A 319 -2.82 -7.72 -7.89
C SER A 319 -2.98 -6.49 -7.00
N ILE A 320 -2.12 -6.37 -6.00
CA ILE A 320 -2.24 -5.28 -5.02
C ILE A 320 -1.72 -3.97 -5.60
N THR A 321 -0.81 -4.02 -6.59
CA THR A 321 -0.38 -2.85 -7.37
C THR A 321 -1.06 -2.75 -8.74
N LEU A 322 -2.34 -3.10 -8.88
CA LEU A 322 -3.06 -2.81 -10.14
C LEU A 322 -2.97 -1.30 -10.46
N THR A 323 -3.04 -0.46 -9.42
CA THR A 323 -2.55 0.93 -9.42
C THR A 323 -1.27 1.01 -8.58
N SER A 324 -0.59 2.16 -8.58
CA SER A 324 0.58 2.40 -7.71
C SER A 324 0.26 2.40 -6.20
N SER A 325 -1.01 2.22 -5.81
CA SER A 325 -1.51 2.46 -4.46
C SER A 325 -2.41 1.32 -3.94
N VAL A 326 -2.14 0.83 -2.73
CA VAL A 326 -3.01 -0.13 -2.03
C VAL A 326 -4.32 0.48 -1.54
N GLU A 327 -4.50 1.80 -1.66
CA GLU A 327 -5.66 2.50 -1.10
C GLU A 327 -7.00 2.00 -1.62
N ILE A 328 -7.01 1.45 -2.84
CA ILE A 328 -8.20 0.88 -3.48
C ILE A 328 -8.74 -0.35 -2.74
N TYR A 329 -8.03 -0.86 -1.73
CA TYR A 329 -8.50 -1.98 -0.91
C TYR A 329 -8.99 -1.56 0.48
N TYR A 330 -8.76 -0.32 0.92
CA TYR A 330 -9.33 0.16 2.19
C TYR A 330 -10.85 0.27 2.12
N PHE A 331 -11.52 0.12 3.26
CA PHE A 331 -12.97 0.09 3.37
C PHE A 331 -13.68 1.31 2.75
N PHE A 332 -13.09 2.51 2.83
CA PHE A 332 -13.70 3.68 2.22
C PHE A 332 -13.63 3.66 0.68
N ASN A 333 -12.62 3.00 0.09
CA ASN A 333 -12.26 3.09 -1.32
C ASN A 333 -12.52 1.83 -2.15
N PHE A 334 -12.75 0.66 -1.54
CA PHE A 334 -12.90 -0.61 -2.26
C PHE A 334 -13.95 -0.60 -3.37
N PHE A 335 -14.92 0.30 -3.28
CA PHE A 335 -16.02 0.39 -4.23
C PHE A 335 -15.65 0.98 -5.61
N TYR A 336 -14.42 1.48 -5.80
CA TYR A 336 -13.88 1.72 -7.15
C TYR A 336 -13.93 0.44 -8.01
N TYR A 337 -13.83 -0.75 -7.42
CA TYR A 337 -13.98 -2.03 -8.11
C TYR A 337 -15.39 -2.31 -8.66
N GLY A 338 -16.40 -1.51 -8.29
CA GLY A 338 -17.74 -1.57 -8.87
C GLY A 338 -17.74 -1.45 -10.39
N ILE A 339 -16.73 -0.80 -10.99
CA ILE A 339 -16.60 -0.70 -12.44
C ILE A 339 -16.45 -2.07 -13.13
N VAL A 340 -15.81 -3.04 -12.47
CA VAL A 340 -15.69 -4.42 -12.97
C VAL A 340 -17.08 -5.04 -13.14
N VAL A 341 -17.95 -4.83 -12.15
CA VAL A 341 -19.33 -5.33 -12.17
C VAL A 341 -20.12 -4.69 -13.29
N LEU A 342 -19.99 -3.37 -13.49
CA LEU A 342 -20.72 -2.66 -14.54
C LEU A 342 -20.30 -3.11 -15.95
N ILE A 343 -18.99 -3.26 -16.20
CA ILE A 343 -18.47 -3.79 -17.48
C ILE A 343 -18.96 -5.22 -17.71
N TYR A 344 -18.89 -6.10 -16.71
CA TYR A 344 -19.31 -7.48 -16.88
C TYR A 344 -20.81 -7.66 -16.99
N THR A 345 -21.58 -6.83 -16.29
CA THR A 345 -23.04 -6.77 -16.45
C THR A 345 -23.39 -6.30 -17.86
N SER A 346 -22.68 -5.31 -18.41
CA SER A 346 -22.92 -4.86 -19.78
C SER A 346 -22.69 -5.98 -20.81
N LEU A 347 -21.78 -6.92 -20.57
CA LEU A 347 -21.54 -8.07 -21.46
C LEU A 347 -22.58 -9.20 -21.35
N LEU A 348 -23.48 -9.18 -20.36
CA LEU A 348 -24.52 -10.20 -20.19
C LEU A 348 -25.63 -10.08 -21.25
N ASN A 349 -26.31 -11.21 -21.51
CA ASN A 349 -27.54 -11.24 -22.29
C ASN A 349 -28.75 -11.12 -21.37
N PHE A 350 -29.39 -9.95 -21.38
CA PHE A 350 -30.50 -9.61 -20.47
C PHE A 350 -31.80 -10.38 -20.78
N LYS A 351 -31.94 -10.92 -22.00
CA LYS A 351 -33.07 -11.79 -22.36
C LYS A 351 -33.07 -13.07 -21.52
N ASN A 352 -31.88 -13.62 -21.26
CA ASN A 352 -31.71 -14.92 -20.61
C ASN A 352 -31.63 -14.82 -19.08
N LEU A 353 -31.73 -13.61 -18.51
CA LEU A 353 -31.68 -13.42 -17.07
C LEU A 353 -33.02 -13.77 -16.42
N LYS A 354 -32.95 -14.57 -15.35
CA LYS A 354 -34.08 -14.77 -14.44
C LYS A 354 -34.48 -13.43 -13.81
N ARG A 355 -35.79 -13.23 -13.58
CA ARG A 355 -36.33 -11.97 -13.03
C ARG A 355 -35.64 -11.53 -11.74
N LYS A 356 -35.44 -12.45 -10.79
CA LYS A 356 -34.75 -12.17 -9.51
C LYS A 356 -33.33 -11.64 -9.73
N ASN A 357 -32.56 -12.26 -10.63
CA ASN A 357 -31.19 -11.85 -10.94
C ASN A 357 -31.16 -10.48 -11.63
N TYR A 358 -32.11 -10.21 -12.51
CA TYR A 358 -32.22 -8.92 -13.20
C TYR A 358 -32.54 -7.78 -12.23
N ILE A 359 -33.50 -7.99 -11.31
CA ILE A 359 -33.83 -7.01 -10.25
C ILE A 359 -32.63 -6.77 -9.34
N PHE A 360 -31.92 -7.82 -8.93
CA PHE A 360 -30.69 -7.69 -8.16
C PHE A 360 -29.65 -6.83 -8.88
N LEU A 361 -29.41 -7.07 -10.18
CA LEU A 361 -28.46 -6.28 -10.96
C LEU A 361 -28.88 -4.81 -11.06
N ILE A 362 -30.17 -4.52 -11.20
CA ILE A 362 -30.69 -3.15 -11.18
C ILE A 362 -30.35 -2.45 -9.86
N ILE A 363 -30.72 -3.05 -8.73
CA ILE A 363 -30.52 -2.47 -7.40
C ILE A 363 -29.03 -2.30 -7.14
N PHE A 364 -28.23 -3.32 -7.47
CA PHE A 364 -26.80 -3.27 -7.27
C PHE A 364 -26.12 -2.22 -8.18
N GLY A 365 -26.53 -2.12 -9.44
CA GLY A 365 -26.08 -1.08 -10.36
C GLY A 365 -26.37 0.33 -9.84
N PHE A 366 -27.58 0.56 -9.31
CA PHE A 366 -27.96 1.82 -8.67
C PHE A 366 -27.07 2.15 -7.46
N LEU A 367 -26.91 1.19 -6.54
CA LEU A 367 -26.05 1.35 -5.37
C LEU A 367 -24.60 1.62 -5.78
N ILE A 368 -24.10 0.98 -6.84
CA ILE A 368 -22.73 1.17 -7.29
C ILE A 368 -22.47 2.63 -7.67
N ASN A 369 -23.35 3.21 -8.48
CA ASN A 369 -23.16 4.57 -9.01
C ASN A 369 -23.34 5.63 -7.91
N LEU A 370 -24.14 5.34 -6.87
CA LEU A 370 -24.28 6.18 -5.68
C LEU A 370 -23.17 5.99 -4.63
N SER A 371 -22.13 5.21 -4.89
CA SER A 371 -21.11 4.86 -3.89
C SER A 371 -19.76 5.53 -4.11
N LYS A 372 -19.54 6.11 -5.29
CA LYS A 372 -18.39 6.94 -5.65
C LYS A 372 -18.80 7.96 -6.72
N SER A 373 -18.35 9.20 -6.60
CA SER A 373 -18.57 10.24 -7.63
C SER A 373 -18.01 9.86 -9.00
N TYR A 374 -16.96 9.05 -9.03
CA TYR A 374 -16.25 8.67 -10.25
C TYR A 374 -17.10 7.95 -11.31
N PHE A 375 -18.24 7.37 -10.94
CA PHE A 375 -19.13 6.70 -11.89
C PHE A 375 -19.88 7.66 -12.82
N ILE A 376 -19.84 8.97 -12.54
CA ILE A 376 -20.46 10.02 -13.38
C ILE A 376 -19.92 9.98 -14.81
N VAL A 377 -18.68 9.51 -15.02
CA VAL A 377 -18.10 9.29 -16.36
C VAL A 377 -18.97 8.38 -17.23
N LEU A 378 -19.84 7.53 -16.67
CA LEU A 378 -20.71 6.68 -17.47
C LEU A 378 -21.85 7.44 -18.16
N VAL A 379 -22.22 8.64 -17.69
CA VAL A 379 -23.40 9.36 -18.17
C VAL A 379 -23.33 9.67 -19.67
N PRO A 380 -22.27 10.29 -20.22
CA PRO A 380 -22.21 10.60 -21.65
C PRO A 380 -22.22 9.34 -22.51
N ILE A 381 -21.47 8.30 -22.10
CA ILE A 381 -21.43 7.00 -22.80
C ILE A 381 -22.82 6.37 -22.87
N LEU A 382 -23.53 6.28 -21.73
CA LEU A 382 -24.84 5.66 -21.66
C LEU A 382 -25.88 6.44 -22.46
N PHE A 383 -25.82 7.77 -22.42
CA PHE A 383 -26.70 8.64 -23.19
C PHE A 383 -26.49 8.45 -24.70
N LEU A 384 -25.23 8.46 -25.16
CA LEU A 384 -24.88 8.22 -26.57
C LEU A 384 -25.35 6.83 -27.05
N ILE A 385 -25.17 5.78 -26.23
CA ILE A 385 -25.67 4.44 -26.57
C ILE A 385 -27.20 4.43 -26.67
N LEU A 386 -27.91 5.07 -25.73
CA LEU A 386 -29.35 5.15 -25.75
C LEU A 386 -29.88 5.92 -26.96
N LEU A 387 -29.18 6.96 -27.41
CA LEU A 387 -29.53 7.76 -28.58
C LEU A 387 -29.28 6.99 -29.88
N ILE A 388 -28.06 6.47 -30.06
CA ILE A 388 -27.63 5.83 -31.32
C ILE A 388 -28.23 4.43 -31.47
N CYS A 389 -28.32 3.67 -30.38
CA CYS A 389 -28.75 2.27 -30.40
C CYS A 389 -30.19 2.07 -29.89
N HIS A 390 -30.98 3.13 -29.71
CA HIS A 390 -32.31 3.07 -29.09
C HIS A 390 -33.19 1.93 -29.63
N LYS A 391 -33.27 1.81 -30.96
CA LYS A 391 -34.13 0.82 -31.64
C LYS A 391 -33.62 -0.61 -31.51
N LYS A 392 -32.31 -0.80 -31.25
CA LYS A 392 -31.66 -2.13 -31.14
C LYS A 392 -31.68 -2.69 -29.71
N LEU A 393 -31.76 -1.81 -28.71
CA LEU A 393 -31.75 -2.20 -27.29
C LEU A 393 -33.09 -2.81 -26.88
N ILE A 394 -33.06 -3.87 -26.08
CA ILE A 394 -34.29 -4.42 -25.50
C ILE A 394 -34.74 -3.60 -24.29
N LYS A 395 -36.03 -3.68 -23.94
CA LYS A 395 -36.63 -2.96 -22.81
C LYS A 395 -35.82 -3.11 -21.51
N ARG A 396 -35.35 -4.32 -21.20
CA ARG A 396 -34.54 -4.58 -20.00
C ARG A 396 -33.18 -3.85 -20.01
N GLU A 397 -32.54 -3.72 -21.16
CA GLU A 397 -31.27 -3.00 -21.28
C GLU A 397 -31.50 -1.49 -21.13
N LYS A 398 -32.56 -0.96 -21.76
CA LYS A 398 -32.95 0.46 -21.63
C LYS A 398 -33.21 0.83 -20.16
N ILE A 399 -34.05 0.05 -19.47
CA ILE A 399 -34.38 0.29 -18.05
C ILE A 399 -33.11 0.32 -17.20
N TYR A 400 -32.21 -0.65 -17.40
CA TYR A 400 -30.95 -0.69 -16.65
C TYR A 400 -30.10 0.55 -16.91
N MET A 401 -29.92 0.95 -18.18
CA MET A 401 -29.17 2.17 -18.53
C MET A 401 -29.81 3.44 -17.95
N TYR A 402 -31.14 3.59 -18.01
CA TYR A 402 -31.83 4.72 -17.38
C TYR A 402 -31.59 4.78 -15.87
N ILE A 403 -31.60 3.64 -15.18
CA ILE A 403 -31.34 3.58 -13.74
C ILE A 403 -29.91 4.03 -13.43
N LEU A 404 -28.91 3.61 -14.23
CA LEU A 404 -27.53 4.07 -14.07
C LEU A 404 -27.42 5.59 -14.28
N ILE A 405 -28.09 6.15 -15.30
CA ILE A 405 -28.11 7.60 -15.54
C ILE A 405 -28.76 8.33 -14.37
N ILE A 406 -29.94 7.89 -13.92
CA ILE A 406 -30.66 8.49 -12.79
C ILE A 406 -29.80 8.47 -11.52
N SER A 407 -29.14 7.35 -11.20
CA SER A 407 -28.24 7.30 -10.04
C SER A 407 -27.10 8.30 -10.11
N ASN A 408 -26.49 8.50 -11.29
CA ASN A 408 -25.42 9.47 -11.44
C ASN A 408 -25.93 10.93 -11.39
N ILE A 409 -27.15 11.19 -11.87
CA ILE A 409 -27.80 12.51 -11.72
C ILE A 409 -28.07 12.79 -10.24
N ILE A 410 -28.59 11.82 -9.49
CA ILE A 410 -28.77 11.94 -8.03
C ILE A 410 -27.42 12.24 -7.36
N GLN A 411 -26.35 11.54 -7.76
CA GLN A 411 -25.01 11.79 -7.23
C GLN A 411 -24.51 13.22 -7.52
N LEU A 412 -24.71 13.70 -8.75
CA LEU A 412 -24.36 15.08 -9.15
C LEU A 412 -25.14 16.12 -8.34
N LEU A 413 -26.45 15.92 -8.17
CA LEU A 413 -27.28 16.79 -7.35
C LEU A 413 -26.81 16.77 -5.89
N PHE A 414 -26.54 15.59 -5.35
CA PHE A 414 -26.05 15.43 -3.98
C PHE A 414 -24.74 16.20 -3.75
N ILE A 415 -23.78 16.08 -4.69
CA ILE A 415 -22.54 16.86 -4.67
C ILE A 415 -22.84 18.35 -4.68
N LYS A 416 -23.68 18.83 -5.61
CA LYS A 416 -24.04 20.24 -5.73
C LYS A 416 -24.61 20.82 -4.43
N PHE A 417 -25.48 20.08 -3.73
CA PHE A 417 -26.12 20.54 -2.50
C PHE A 417 -25.21 20.48 -1.27
N HIS A 418 -24.32 19.49 -1.16
CA HIS A 418 -23.51 19.29 0.06
C HIS A 418 -22.18 20.03 0.06
N THR A 419 -21.88 20.76 -1.00
CA THR A 419 -20.62 21.50 -1.12
C THR A 419 -20.81 23.01 -1.08
N ASN A 420 -22.03 23.52 -0.84
CA ASN A 420 -22.36 24.96 -0.92
C ASN A 420 -21.89 25.61 -2.24
N GLY A 421 -21.96 24.88 -3.35
CA GLY A 421 -21.38 25.31 -4.64
C GLY A 421 -19.85 25.22 -4.75
N LYS A 422 -19.12 24.95 -3.66
CA LYS A 422 -17.67 24.69 -3.62
C LYS A 422 -17.32 23.21 -3.85
N GLY A 423 -18.01 22.59 -4.81
CA GLY A 423 -18.00 21.16 -5.12
C GLY A 423 -16.63 20.52 -5.27
N PHE A 424 -16.41 19.40 -4.58
CA PHE A 424 -15.27 18.44 -4.65
C PHE A 424 -13.83 18.97 -4.55
N LEU A 425 -13.58 20.22 -4.87
CA LEU A 425 -12.38 21.00 -4.59
C LEU A 425 -12.84 22.46 -4.65
N GLY A 426 -12.45 23.29 -3.69
CA GLY A 426 -12.43 24.74 -3.88
C GLY A 426 -11.44 25.20 -4.97
N SER A 427 -11.06 24.33 -5.90
CA SER A 427 -10.18 24.61 -7.02
C SER A 427 -10.99 24.95 -8.25
N GLU A 428 -10.55 25.95 -8.99
CA GLU A 428 -11.05 26.26 -10.32
C GLU A 428 -11.03 25.01 -11.20
N ILE A 429 -12.14 24.76 -11.90
CA ILE A 429 -12.23 23.67 -12.88
C ILE A 429 -11.31 24.03 -14.05
N LYS A 430 -10.24 23.25 -14.24
CA LYS A 430 -9.28 23.46 -15.33
C LYS A 430 -9.57 22.53 -16.50
N TYR A 431 -10.11 23.06 -17.59
CA TYR A 431 -10.34 22.27 -18.79
C TYR A 431 -9.00 21.82 -19.43
N PRO A 432 -8.79 20.51 -19.66
CA PRO A 432 -7.57 20.03 -20.32
C PRO A 432 -7.53 20.49 -21.77
N ASN A 433 -6.37 20.96 -22.23
CA ASN A 433 -6.11 21.07 -23.66
C ASN A 433 -5.85 19.67 -24.28
N ILE A 434 -5.94 19.59 -25.61
CA ILE A 434 -5.75 18.33 -26.34
C ILE A 434 -4.36 17.73 -26.07
N ASN A 435 -3.33 18.56 -26.00
CA ASN A 435 -1.96 18.10 -25.75
C ASN A 435 -1.84 17.37 -24.39
N ASN A 436 -2.42 17.95 -23.32
CA ASN A 436 -2.38 17.37 -21.97
C ASN A 436 -3.19 16.06 -21.91
N LEU A 437 -4.32 16.02 -22.61
CA LEU A 437 -5.13 14.80 -22.73
C LEU A 437 -4.35 13.69 -23.44
N LEU A 438 -3.77 13.97 -24.61
CA LEU A 438 -3.01 12.98 -25.39
C LEU A 438 -1.74 12.51 -24.66
N TYR A 439 -1.05 13.41 -23.98
CA TYR A 439 0.11 13.06 -23.15
C TYR A 439 -0.28 12.09 -22.04
N ASN A 440 -1.31 12.41 -21.25
CA ASN A 440 -1.75 11.53 -20.17
C ASN A 440 -2.29 10.19 -20.69
N ILE A 441 -2.99 10.17 -21.84
CA ILE A 441 -3.39 8.91 -22.50
C ILE A 441 -2.16 8.05 -22.82
N SER A 442 -1.10 8.65 -23.38
CA SER A 442 0.12 7.89 -23.69
C SER A 442 0.77 7.37 -22.41
N GLN A 443 0.89 8.19 -21.36
CA GLN A 443 1.48 7.80 -20.07
C GLN A 443 0.72 6.63 -19.41
N GLN A 444 -0.61 6.69 -19.36
CA GLN A 444 -1.41 5.60 -18.79
C GLN A 444 -1.33 4.32 -19.62
N PHE A 445 -1.21 4.45 -20.95
CA PHE A 445 -1.04 3.29 -21.80
C PHE A 445 0.36 2.67 -21.68
N ILE A 446 1.41 3.50 -21.56
CA ILE A 446 2.77 3.05 -21.24
C ILE A 446 2.77 2.32 -19.91
N PHE A 447 2.07 2.84 -18.89
CA PHE A 447 1.97 2.20 -17.57
C PHE A 447 1.53 0.74 -17.64
N MET A 448 0.66 0.36 -18.59
CA MET A 448 0.22 -1.03 -18.75
C MET A 448 1.38 -2.01 -19.00
N PHE A 449 2.50 -1.53 -19.56
CA PHE A 449 3.65 -2.34 -19.94
C PHE A 449 4.91 -1.99 -19.15
N PHE A 450 5.14 -0.70 -18.89
CA PHE A 450 6.31 -0.15 -18.22
C PHE A 450 5.87 0.69 -17.02
N PRO A 451 5.82 0.12 -15.79
CA PRO A 451 5.36 0.86 -14.61
C PRO A 451 6.32 1.97 -14.18
N ASN A 452 7.61 1.81 -14.47
CA ASN A 452 8.67 2.77 -14.14
C ASN A 452 9.46 3.08 -15.42
N ILE A 453 9.52 4.36 -15.80
CA ILE A 453 10.38 4.83 -16.88
C ILE A 453 11.60 5.49 -16.24
N THR A 454 12.80 5.02 -16.58
CA THR A 454 14.07 5.63 -16.17
C THR A 454 14.65 6.53 -17.26
N GLN A 455 15.55 7.45 -16.91
CA GLN A 455 16.26 8.31 -17.87
C GLN A 455 17.11 7.52 -18.89
N ALA A 456 17.42 6.25 -18.62
CA ALA A 456 18.09 5.37 -19.57
C ALA A 456 17.25 5.05 -20.83
N TYR A 457 15.94 5.30 -20.79
CA TYR A 457 15.08 5.13 -21.96
C TYR A 457 15.05 6.38 -22.83
N ASN A 458 14.86 6.21 -24.13
CA ASN A 458 14.47 7.31 -25.01
C ASN A 458 12.98 7.64 -24.78
N ILE A 459 12.72 8.50 -23.79
CA ILE A 459 11.37 8.85 -23.31
C ILE A 459 10.49 9.40 -24.43
N GLY A 460 11.05 10.30 -25.26
CA GLY A 460 10.35 10.87 -26.41
C GLY A 460 9.87 9.80 -27.39
N TYR A 461 10.74 8.85 -27.75
CA TYR A 461 10.39 7.74 -28.63
C TYR A 461 9.29 6.86 -28.04
N ILE A 462 9.38 6.53 -26.74
CA ILE A 462 8.35 5.72 -26.05
C ILE A 462 6.99 6.44 -26.11
N ASN A 463 6.95 7.73 -25.79
CA ASN A 463 5.72 8.51 -25.78
C ASN A 463 5.05 8.57 -27.16
N ILE A 464 5.83 8.81 -28.20
CA ILE A 464 5.35 8.86 -29.59
C ILE A 464 4.86 7.47 -30.05
N LEU A 465 5.65 6.42 -29.79
CA LEU A 465 5.28 5.04 -30.15
C LEU A 465 3.95 4.63 -29.52
N PHE A 466 3.81 4.82 -28.20
CA PHE A 466 2.58 4.42 -27.50
C PHE A 466 1.37 5.27 -27.90
N LEU A 467 1.56 6.53 -28.28
CA LEU A 467 0.50 7.34 -28.86
C LEU A 467 0.03 6.79 -30.21
N PHE A 468 0.95 6.41 -31.11
CA PHE A 468 0.61 5.76 -32.38
C PHE A 468 -0.13 4.43 -32.17
N VAL A 469 0.36 3.59 -31.26
CA VAL A 469 -0.31 2.32 -30.92
C VAL A 469 -1.70 2.58 -30.35
N TRP A 470 -1.89 3.64 -29.56
CA TRP A 470 -3.20 4.01 -29.03
C TRP A 470 -4.18 4.45 -30.13
N PHE A 471 -3.75 5.27 -31.09
CA PHE A 471 -4.58 5.63 -32.25
C PHE A 471 -4.93 4.41 -33.12
N PHE A 472 -3.98 3.50 -33.32
CA PHE A 472 -4.23 2.24 -33.99
C PHE A 472 -5.29 1.40 -33.25
N LEU A 473 -5.20 1.34 -31.92
CA LEU A 473 -6.17 0.66 -31.05
C LEU A 473 -7.58 1.27 -31.20
N PHE A 474 -7.68 2.59 -31.23
CA PHE A 474 -8.94 3.31 -31.44
C PHE A 474 -9.53 3.00 -32.82
N GLY A 475 -8.71 3.08 -33.88
CA GLY A 475 -9.11 2.74 -35.24
C GLY A 475 -9.60 1.29 -35.36
N LEU A 476 -8.93 0.33 -34.71
CA LEU A 476 -9.37 -1.07 -34.65
C LEU A 476 -10.74 -1.23 -33.97
N CYS A 477 -11.00 -0.49 -32.89
CA CYS A 477 -12.30 -0.53 -32.21
C CYS A 477 -13.42 -0.02 -33.12
N ILE A 478 -13.19 1.09 -33.82
CA ILE A 478 -14.12 1.64 -34.82
C ILE A 478 -14.36 0.61 -35.93
N PHE A 479 -13.29 0.03 -36.48
CA PHE A 479 -13.38 -1.00 -37.52
C PHE A 479 -14.26 -2.18 -37.09
N PHE A 480 -14.04 -2.75 -35.90
CA PHE A 480 -14.87 -3.84 -35.40
C PHE A 480 -16.31 -3.40 -35.11
N CYS A 481 -16.52 -2.18 -34.62
CA CYS A 481 -17.86 -1.63 -34.40
C CYS A 481 -18.67 -1.60 -35.70
N ILE A 482 -18.06 -1.09 -36.78
CA ILE A 482 -18.68 -0.98 -38.11
C ILE A 482 -18.87 -2.36 -38.76
N LYS A 483 -17.86 -3.24 -38.71
CA LYS A 483 -17.88 -4.52 -39.45
C LYS A 483 -18.67 -5.62 -38.74
N LEU A 484 -18.56 -5.74 -37.41
CA LEU A 484 -19.23 -6.81 -36.67
C LEU A 484 -20.63 -6.44 -36.19
N LYS A 485 -20.87 -5.13 -35.94
CA LYS A 485 -22.15 -4.60 -35.43
C LYS A 485 -22.70 -5.39 -34.22
N ASN A 486 -21.81 -5.92 -33.39
CA ASN A 486 -22.15 -6.72 -32.21
C ASN A 486 -22.05 -5.87 -30.94
N LYS A 487 -22.54 -6.43 -29.83
CA LYS A 487 -22.55 -5.74 -28.53
C LYS A 487 -21.14 -5.53 -28.00
N GLU A 488 -20.25 -6.51 -28.22
CA GLU A 488 -18.87 -6.49 -27.73
C GLU A 488 -18.03 -5.40 -28.38
N SER A 489 -18.21 -5.12 -29.67
CA SER A 489 -17.50 -4.05 -30.37
C SER A 489 -17.99 -2.66 -29.96
N LEU A 490 -19.29 -2.50 -29.69
CA LEU A 490 -19.83 -1.28 -29.08
C LEU A 490 -19.21 -1.04 -27.71
N ILE A 491 -19.15 -2.06 -26.85
CA ILE A 491 -18.55 -1.96 -25.51
C ILE A 491 -17.04 -1.67 -25.62
N SER A 492 -16.31 -2.26 -26.58
CA SER A 492 -14.90 -1.89 -26.82
C SER A 492 -14.74 -0.38 -27.08
N LEU A 493 -15.61 0.20 -27.89
CA LEU A 493 -15.58 1.64 -28.17
C LEU A 493 -15.95 2.46 -26.91
N SER A 494 -16.94 2.01 -26.14
CA SER A 494 -17.31 2.64 -24.86
C SER A 494 -16.17 2.63 -23.85
N LEU A 495 -15.34 1.58 -23.80
CA LEU A 495 -14.17 1.54 -22.93
C LEU A 495 -13.10 2.56 -23.34
N ILE A 496 -12.93 2.86 -24.63
CA ILE A 496 -12.05 3.95 -25.08
C ILE A 496 -12.57 5.30 -24.59
N PHE A 497 -13.86 5.57 -24.77
CA PHE A 497 -14.46 6.82 -24.28
C PHE A 497 -14.33 6.95 -22.76
N MET A 498 -14.53 5.86 -22.02
CA MET A 498 -14.35 5.86 -20.57
C MET A 498 -12.91 6.21 -20.15
N ILE A 499 -11.89 5.73 -20.88
CA ILE A 499 -10.49 6.10 -20.62
C ILE A 499 -10.31 7.61 -20.81
N ILE A 500 -10.81 8.17 -21.92
CA ILE A 500 -10.70 9.59 -22.24
C ILE A 500 -11.42 10.45 -21.18
N GLU A 501 -12.65 10.10 -20.83
CA GLU A 501 -13.47 10.82 -19.86
C GLU A 501 -12.90 10.78 -18.45
N VAL A 502 -12.31 9.65 -18.04
CA VAL A 502 -11.63 9.53 -16.74
C VAL A 502 -10.39 10.41 -16.69
N ILE A 503 -9.57 10.45 -17.75
CA ILE A 503 -8.41 11.34 -17.81
C ILE A 503 -8.86 12.80 -17.79
N PHE A 504 -9.90 13.13 -18.56
CA PHE A 504 -10.50 14.47 -18.57
C PHE A 504 -10.98 14.88 -17.16
N LEU A 505 -11.68 14.00 -16.46
CA LEU A 505 -12.16 14.24 -15.10
C LEU A 505 -10.98 14.41 -14.12
N ASN A 506 -9.94 13.59 -14.25
CA ASN A 506 -8.75 13.66 -13.41
C ASN A 506 -8.03 15.00 -13.51
N ILE A 507 -7.86 15.51 -14.73
CA ILE A 507 -7.22 16.81 -14.99
C ILE A 507 -8.13 17.94 -14.47
N SER A 508 -9.43 17.88 -14.80
CA SER A 508 -10.39 18.94 -14.50
C SER A 508 -10.67 19.14 -13.01
N THR A 509 -10.67 18.06 -12.23
CA THR A 509 -11.06 18.10 -10.82
C THR A 509 -9.86 17.89 -9.91
N THR A 510 -9.17 16.77 -10.04
CA THR A 510 -8.12 16.34 -9.11
C THR A 510 -6.72 16.85 -9.45
N GLY A 511 -6.58 17.68 -10.48
CA GLY A 511 -5.30 18.04 -11.09
C GLY A 511 -4.27 18.67 -10.15
N ASN A 512 -4.70 19.55 -9.26
CA ASN A 512 -3.79 20.24 -8.34
C ASN A 512 -3.46 19.37 -7.11
N PHE A 513 -4.44 18.67 -6.54
CA PHE A 513 -4.25 17.87 -5.33
C PHE A 513 -3.49 16.56 -5.62
N PHE A 514 -3.75 15.95 -6.78
CA PHE A 514 -3.20 14.65 -7.15
C PHE A 514 -2.20 14.73 -8.31
N ARG A 515 -1.69 15.93 -8.59
CA ARG A 515 -0.59 16.19 -9.52
C ARG A 515 -0.88 15.86 -11.00
N TRP A 516 -2.13 15.74 -11.42
CA TRP A 516 -2.48 15.57 -12.84
C TRP A 516 -2.29 16.84 -13.69
N ASN A 517 -2.07 18.00 -13.04
CA ASN A 517 -1.76 19.28 -13.70
C ASN A 517 -0.27 19.63 -13.70
N VAL A 518 0.62 18.70 -13.33
CA VAL A 518 2.06 18.95 -13.29
C VAL A 518 2.57 19.21 -14.71
N GLU A 519 3.47 20.18 -14.84
CA GLU A 519 4.14 20.47 -16.09
C GLU A 519 4.92 19.26 -16.60
N TYR A 520 4.81 18.99 -17.89
CA TYR A 520 5.45 17.85 -18.52
C TYR A 520 6.16 18.28 -19.79
N LYS A 521 7.23 17.56 -20.09
CA LYS A 521 7.96 17.63 -21.35
C LYS A 521 7.92 16.26 -22.01
N TRP A 522 7.40 16.19 -23.23
CA TRP A 522 7.28 14.95 -24.00
C TRP A 522 8.59 14.16 -24.11
N MET A 523 9.74 14.83 -24.06
CA MET A 523 11.05 14.21 -24.27
C MET A 523 11.78 13.83 -22.97
N GLU A 524 11.39 14.36 -21.82
CA GLU A 524 12.21 14.30 -20.59
C GLU A 524 11.45 13.77 -19.37
N THR A 525 10.12 13.91 -19.33
CA THR A 525 9.34 13.54 -18.13
C THR A 525 9.25 12.01 -17.99
N THR A 526 9.87 11.48 -16.94
CA THR A 526 9.90 10.04 -16.60
C THR A 526 8.77 9.58 -15.69
N ASN A 527 8.17 10.50 -14.93
CA ASN A 527 7.20 10.15 -13.88
C ASN A 527 5.80 9.96 -14.48
N ILE A 528 5.33 8.72 -14.50
CA ILE A 528 3.93 8.40 -14.80
C ILE A 528 3.07 8.67 -13.56
N ILE A 529 2.08 9.54 -13.69
CA ILE A 529 1.08 9.78 -12.64
C ILE A 529 0.07 8.64 -12.66
N ASN A 530 0.30 7.61 -11.87
CA ASN A 530 -0.68 6.55 -11.64
C ASN A 530 -1.18 6.67 -10.20
N MET A 531 -2.49 6.83 -9.99
CA MET A 531 -3.11 7.02 -8.67
C MET A 531 -4.35 6.12 -8.54
N ARG A 532 -5.04 6.14 -7.39
CA ARG A 532 -6.26 5.33 -7.18
C ARG A 532 -7.33 5.50 -8.27
N HIS A 533 -7.43 6.71 -8.84
CA HIS A 533 -8.37 7.05 -9.90
C HIS A 533 -8.06 6.40 -11.25
N SER A 534 -6.78 6.06 -11.51
CA SER A 534 -6.35 5.35 -12.70
C SER A 534 -6.87 3.92 -12.77
N LEU A 535 -7.47 3.39 -11.68
CA LEU A 535 -8.06 2.05 -11.67
C LEU A 535 -9.08 1.87 -12.80
N PHE A 536 -9.92 2.88 -13.07
CA PHE A 536 -10.89 2.81 -14.16
C PHE A 536 -10.20 2.67 -15.53
N ILE A 537 -9.11 3.40 -15.74
CA ILE A 537 -8.33 3.37 -16.98
C ILE A 537 -7.70 1.98 -17.17
N ILE A 538 -7.05 1.45 -16.14
CA ILE A 538 -6.34 0.16 -16.20
C ILE A 538 -7.33 -1.00 -16.41
N ILE A 539 -8.43 -1.02 -15.66
CA ILE A 539 -9.48 -2.02 -15.85
C ILE A 539 -10.09 -1.91 -17.26
N SER A 540 -10.25 -0.69 -17.79
CA SER A 540 -10.73 -0.49 -19.16
C SER A 540 -9.77 -1.09 -20.18
N TYR A 541 -8.46 -0.82 -20.08
CA TYR A 541 -7.48 -1.40 -21.01
C TYR A 541 -7.44 -2.92 -20.94
N ILE A 542 -7.48 -3.53 -19.75
CA ILE A 542 -7.51 -4.99 -19.60
C ILE A 542 -8.74 -5.57 -20.32
N ASN A 543 -9.92 -5.01 -20.06
CA ASN A 543 -11.15 -5.48 -20.70
C ASN A 543 -11.17 -5.20 -22.20
N LEU A 544 -10.59 -4.09 -22.64
CA LEU A 544 -10.45 -3.76 -24.05
C LEU A 544 -9.60 -4.80 -24.79
N ILE A 545 -8.46 -5.20 -24.23
CA ILE A 545 -7.60 -6.26 -24.79
C ILE A 545 -8.37 -7.57 -24.93
N ILE A 546 -9.15 -7.95 -23.91
CA ILE A 546 -10.00 -9.17 -23.94
C ILE A 546 -11.02 -9.09 -25.07
N LEU A 547 -11.71 -7.95 -25.20
CA LEU A 547 -12.76 -7.76 -26.20
C LEU A 547 -12.18 -7.67 -27.62
N LEU A 548 -11.00 -7.07 -27.81
CA LEU A 548 -10.30 -7.06 -29.09
C LEU A 548 -9.87 -8.46 -29.53
N LEU A 549 -9.37 -9.28 -28.62
CA LEU A 549 -9.09 -10.69 -28.90
C LEU A 549 -10.35 -11.47 -29.28
N TYR A 550 -11.46 -11.22 -28.58
CA TYR A 550 -12.73 -11.84 -28.92
C TYR A 550 -13.26 -11.40 -30.29
N ASN A 551 -13.27 -10.09 -30.57
CA ASN A 551 -13.78 -9.52 -31.82
C ASN A 551 -12.92 -9.93 -33.01
N SER A 552 -11.59 -9.92 -32.88
CA SER A 552 -10.69 -10.44 -33.91
C SER A 552 -10.97 -11.92 -34.18
N LYS A 553 -11.02 -12.76 -33.14
CA LYS A 553 -11.37 -14.18 -33.27
C LYS A 553 -12.71 -14.38 -33.96
N PHE A 554 -13.72 -13.62 -33.56
CA PHE A 554 -15.06 -13.72 -34.13
C PHE A 554 -15.06 -13.34 -35.62
N TYR A 555 -14.43 -12.22 -35.97
CA TYR A 555 -14.29 -11.73 -37.34
C TYR A 555 -13.59 -12.74 -38.25
N TYR A 556 -12.41 -13.26 -37.85
CA TYR A 556 -11.68 -14.23 -38.66
C TYR A 556 -12.41 -15.56 -38.78
N LEU A 557 -13.02 -16.07 -37.70
CA LEU A 557 -13.76 -17.34 -37.74
C LEU A 557 -15.05 -17.26 -38.56
N GLN A 558 -15.62 -16.06 -38.77
CA GLN A 558 -16.79 -15.87 -39.62
C GLN A 558 -16.44 -15.99 -41.12
N LYS A 559 -15.19 -15.68 -41.51
CA LYS A 559 -14.73 -15.73 -42.91
C LYS A 559 -14.31 -17.12 -43.39
N ILE A 560 -14.09 -18.06 -42.47
CA ILE A 560 -13.59 -19.41 -42.82
C ILE A 560 -14.77 -20.35 -43.06
N LYS A 561 -14.94 -20.80 -44.31
CA LYS A 561 -15.95 -21.80 -44.70
C LYS A 561 -15.52 -23.24 -44.35
N ASN A 562 -14.25 -23.58 -44.50
CA ASN A 562 -13.72 -24.93 -44.24
C ASN A 562 -13.66 -25.27 -42.74
N GLN A 563 -14.24 -26.40 -42.35
CA GLN A 563 -14.27 -26.85 -40.95
C GLN A 563 -12.88 -27.20 -40.38
N LYS A 564 -11.98 -27.79 -41.19
CA LYS A 564 -10.62 -28.15 -40.75
C LYS A 564 -9.81 -26.89 -40.39
N ASP A 565 -9.83 -25.89 -41.26
CA ASP A 565 -9.15 -24.60 -41.04
C ASP A 565 -9.73 -23.84 -39.86
N ARG A 566 -11.05 -23.92 -39.68
CA ARG A 566 -11.73 -23.31 -38.53
C ARG A 566 -11.30 -23.95 -37.21
N LYS A 567 -11.10 -25.27 -37.17
CA LYS A 567 -10.56 -25.99 -36.01
C LYS A 567 -9.12 -25.59 -35.73
N TYR A 568 -8.28 -25.54 -36.77
CA TYR A 568 -6.88 -25.11 -36.65
C TYR A 568 -6.74 -23.68 -36.09
N LYS A 569 -7.51 -22.72 -36.63
CA LYS A 569 -7.50 -21.34 -36.14
C LYS A 569 -8.02 -21.22 -34.70
N LYS A 570 -9.01 -22.02 -34.28
CA LYS A 570 -9.44 -22.07 -32.87
C LYS A 570 -8.30 -22.49 -31.93
N GLU A 571 -7.49 -23.47 -32.33
CA GLU A 571 -6.31 -23.89 -31.55
C GLU A 571 -5.22 -22.80 -31.50
N ILE A 572 -5.02 -22.05 -32.59
CA ILE A 572 -4.12 -20.89 -32.58
C ILE A 572 -4.58 -19.85 -31.55
N TYR A 573 -5.87 -19.47 -31.57
CA TYR A 573 -6.41 -18.52 -30.59
C TYR A 573 -6.27 -19.05 -29.15
N LYS A 574 -6.44 -20.35 -28.93
CA LYS A 574 -6.21 -20.96 -27.62
C LYS A 574 -4.77 -20.79 -27.14
N LYS A 575 -3.78 -21.00 -28.02
CA LYS A 575 -2.37 -20.72 -27.71
C LYS A 575 -2.14 -19.24 -27.41
N PHE A 576 -2.75 -18.32 -28.17
CA PHE A 576 -2.69 -16.87 -27.89
C PHE A 576 -3.28 -16.51 -26.52
N TYR A 577 -4.43 -17.07 -26.13
CA TYR A 577 -4.98 -16.84 -24.78
C TYR A 577 -4.05 -17.33 -23.67
N ILE A 578 -3.38 -18.47 -23.87
CA ILE A 578 -2.40 -18.98 -22.90
C ILE A 578 -1.19 -18.04 -22.82
N LEU A 579 -0.63 -17.63 -23.96
CA LEU A 579 0.49 -16.70 -24.02
C LEU A 579 0.14 -15.37 -23.35
N LEU A 580 -1.01 -14.79 -23.69
CA LEU A 580 -1.48 -13.56 -23.06
C LEU A 580 -1.69 -13.73 -21.55
N SER A 581 -2.19 -14.89 -21.10
CA SER A 581 -2.31 -15.17 -19.66
C SER A 581 -0.98 -15.03 -18.95
N PHE A 582 0.10 -15.58 -19.53
CA PHE A 582 1.44 -15.49 -18.95
C PHE A 582 1.99 -14.06 -19.01
N ILE A 583 1.85 -13.35 -20.13
CA ILE A 583 2.29 -11.95 -20.26
C ILE A 583 1.60 -11.09 -19.20
N LEU A 584 0.28 -11.19 -19.07
CA LEU A 584 -0.48 -10.36 -18.14
C LEU A 584 -0.21 -10.74 -16.67
N ILE A 585 -0.16 -12.03 -16.32
CA ILE A 585 0.08 -12.44 -14.93
C ILE A 585 1.51 -12.08 -14.49
N ILE A 586 2.49 -12.20 -15.39
CA ILE A 586 3.86 -11.80 -15.11
C ILE A 586 3.92 -10.28 -14.90
N ARG A 587 3.29 -9.49 -15.78
CA ARG A 587 3.26 -8.02 -15.70
C ARG A 587 2.57 -7.50 -14.45
N PHE A 588 1.38 -8.01 -14.13
CA PHE A 588 0.52 -7.44 -13.09
C PHE A 588 0.62 -8.16 -11.74
N ASN A 589 1.14 -9.38 -11.68
CA ASN A 589 1.18 -10.17 -10.45
C ASN A 589 2.60 -10.55 -10.03
N SER A 590 3.46 -11.02 -10.95
CA SER A 590 4.84 -11.42 -10.63
C SER A 590 5.80 -10.26 -10.53
N PHE A 591 5.63 -9.25 -11.38
CA PHE A 591 6.31 -7.95 -11.31
C PHE A 591 5.36 -6.86 -10.80
N ASP A 592 4.49 -7.21 -9.84
CA ASP A 592 3.66 -6.31 -9.02
C ASP A 592 4.59 -5.48 -8.10
N ASN A 593 5.57 -4.80 -8.72
CA ASN A 593 6.65 -3.92 -8.26
C ASN A 593 7.25 -4.13 -6.85
N ASN A 594 7.03 -5.28 -6.20
CA ASN A 594 7.32 -5.70 -4.82
C ASN A 594 7.33 -4.62 -3.72
N GLN A 595 6.75 -3.46 -4.01
CA GLN A 595 6.69 -2.33 -3.12
C GLN A 595 5.30 -1.79 -3.35
N ALA A 596 4.33 -2.53 -2.84
CA ALA A 596 3.02 -1.97 -2.57
C ALA A 596 3.25 -0.67 -1.81
N ARG A 597 2.97 0.46 -2.45
CA ARG A 597 3.08 1.78 -1.86
C ARG A 597 1.67 2.22 -1.55
N ASN A 598 1.53 3.08 -0.56
CA ASN A 598 0.36 3.91 -0.47
C ASN A 598 0.57 5.13 -1.38
N GLN A 599 -0.52 5.84 -1.66
CA GLN A 599 -0.46 7.09 -2.40
C GLN A 599 0.34 8.17 -1.66
N TYR A 600 0.30 8.12 -0.33
CA TYR A 600 1.16 8.86 0.57
C TYR A 600 2.42 8.02 0.90
N PRO A 601 3.55 8.64 1.27
CA PRO A 601 4.79 7.94 1.59
C PRO A 601 4.73 7.21 2.95
N ASN A 602 3.65 6.47 3.22
CA ASN A 602 3.49 5.60 4.39
C ASN A 602 3.70 4.14 4.01
N SER A 603 4.20 3.38 4.99
CA SER A 603 4.59 2.00 4.78
C SER A 603 3.41 1.06 4.74
N VAL A 604 3.50 0.01 3.92
CA VAL A 604 2.59 -1.15 3.99
C VAL A 604 3.01 -2.15 5.08
N LYS A 605 4.16 -1.92 5.72
CA LYS A 605 4.66 -2.74 6.83
C LYS A 605 4.05 -2.24 8.14
N ASN A 606 3.41 -3.15 8.86
CA ASN A 606 2.81 -2.82 10.16
C ASN A 606 3.84 -2.25 11.15
N GLU A 607 5.12 -2.65 11.07
CA GLU A 607 6.16 -2.13 11.97
C GLU A 607 6.45 -0.64 11.78
N GLU A 608 6.14 -0.09 10.60
CA GLU A 608 6.40 1.30 10.21
C GLU A 608 5.12 2.17 10.19
N ALA A 609 3.96 1.58 10.46
CA ALA A 609 2.70 2.28 10.58
C ALA A 609 2.71 3.26 11.77
N VAL A 610 2.00 4.37 11.62
CA VAL A 610 1.82 5.42 12.63
C VAL A 610 0.74 5.02 13.63
N SER A 611 -0.30 4.30 13.18
CA SER A 611 -1.36 3.77 14.06
C SER A 611 -1.08 2.39 14.58
N ASP A 612 -1.37 2.09 15.84
CA ASP A 612 -1.51 0.72 16.36
C ASP A 612 -2.92 0.56 16.91
N TRP A 613 -3.87 0.30 16.02
CA TRP A 613 -5.28 0.20 16.36
C TRP A 613 -5.56 -0.91 17.35
N SER A 614 -4.71 -1.93 17.43
CA SER A 614 -4.83 -2.98 18.43
C SER A 614 -4.72 -2.47 19.88
N LYS A 615 -4.14 -1.29 20.06
CA LYS A 615 -3.95 -0.57 21.33
C LYS A 615 -4.81 0.69 21.43
N TYR A 616 -4.79 1.53 20.40
CA TYR A 616 -5.33 2.89 20.48
C TYR A 616 -6.86 2.97 20.33
N TYR A 617 -7.53 1.91 19.87
CA TYR A 617 -9.00 1.92 19.70
C TYR A 617 -9.75 2.33 20.96
N LYS A 618 -9.24 1.97 22.14
CA LYS A 618 -9.85 2.26 23.44
C LYS A 618 -9.91 3.75 23.76
N PHE A 619 -9.03 4.53 23.13
CA PHE A 619 -8.97 5.97 23.41
C PHE A 619 -10.18 6.69 22.83
N LEU A 620 -10.84 6.13 21.82
CA LEU A 620 -12.00 6.77 21.19
C LEU A 620 -13.22 6.81 22.11
N ASP A 621 -13.24 5.98 23.15
CA ASP A 621 -14.30 5.94 24.17
C ASP A 621 -14.07 6.97 25.29
N GLU A 622 -12.93 7.67 25.30
CA GLU A 622 -12.60 8.70 26.30
C GLU A 622 -13.17 10.07 25.90
N GLU A 623 -13.47 10.93 26.87
CA GLU A 623 -13.90 12.31 26.60
C GLU A 623 -12.81 13.14 25.91
N ASN A 624 -11.58 12.98 26.38
CA ASN A 624 -10.39 13.64 25.85
C ASN A 624 -9.48 12.58 25.25
N TYR A 625 -9.34 12.57 23.93
CA TYR A 625 -8.57 11.54 23.24
C TYR A 625 -7.66 12.11 22.15
N LEU A 626 -6.54 11.42 21.91
CA LEU A 626 -5.61 11.71 20.82
C LEU A 626 -5.17 10.39 20.20
N ILE A 627 -5.48 10.16 18.93
CA ILE A 627 -5.26 8.89 18.23
C ILE A 627 -4.50 9.16 16.92
N PRO A 628 -3.28 8.63 16.75
CA PRO A 628 -2.61 8.61 15.45
C PRO A 628 -3.25 7.56 14.54
N TYR A 629 -3.44 7.89 13.27
CA TYR A 629 -3.99 6.99 12.25
C TYR A 629 -3.37 7.23 10.87
N GLU A 630 -3.56 6.27 9.96
CA GLU A 630 -2.90 6.28 8.65
C GLU A 630 -3.54 7.30 7.68
N PRO A 631 -2.76 7.89 6.76
CA PRO A 631 -1.33 7.67 6.53
C PRO A 631 -0.39 8.41 7.50
N PHE A 632 -0.75 9.60 7.96
CA PHE A 632 0.05 10.43 8.88
C PHE A 632 -0.85 11.49 9.54
N PHE A 633 -1.92 11.06 10.20
CA PHE A 633 -2.87 11.98 10.84
C PHE A 633 -2.99 11.73 12.34
N MET A 634 -3.34 12.78 13.07
CA MET A 634 -3.82 12.69 14.44
C MET A 634 -5.26 13.15 14.52
N LEU A 635 -6.08 12.34 15.17
CA LEU A 635 -7.45 12.69 15.53
C LEU A 635 -7.48 13.04 17.01
N SER A 636 -7.91 14.25 17.36
CA SER A 636 -8.22 14.59 18.75
C SER A 636 -9.68 15.00 18.95
N GLY A 637 -10.15 14.78 20.17
CA GLY A 637 -11.45 15.23 20.66
C GLY A 637 -11.35 15.74 22.09
N GLY A 638 -12.33 16.55 22.48
CA GLY A 638 -12.36 17.25 23.76
C GLY A 638 -11.35 18.42 23.82
N ASN A 639 -10.86 18.72 25.02
CA ASN A 639 -9.99 19.86 25.31
C ASN A 639 -8.49 19.51 25.13
N ILE A 640 -8.17 18.71 24.11
CA ILE A 640 -6.78 18.36 23.80
C ILE A 640 -6.20 19.32 22.75
N ASN A 641 -5.14 20.00 23.15
CA ASN A 641 -4.26 20.74 22.26
C ASN A 641 -3.01 19.89 21.96
N ILE A 642 -2.63 19.86 20.69
CA ILE A 642 -1.52 19.04 20.20
C ILE A 642 -0.33 19.96 19.95
N TYR A 643 0.80 19.62 20.56
CA TYR A 643 2.06 20.30 20.35
C TYR A 643 3.07 19.34 19.75
N ARG A 644 3.92 19.87 18.87
CA ARG A 644 5.10 19.19 18.36
C ARG A 644 6.33 19.77 19.03
N GLY A 645 7.09 18.90 19.70
CA GLY A 645 8.35 19.25 20.34
C GLY A 645 9.55 18.84 19.49
N THR A 646 10.44 19.77 19.23
CA THR A 646 11.80 19.56 18.71
C THR A 646 12.82 19.86 19.80
N SER A 647 14.11 19.78 19.47
CA SER A 647 15.22 20.15 20.35
C SER A 647 15.23 21.63 20.72
N PHE A 648 14.70 22.48 19.84
CA PHE A 648 14.77 23.94 19.97
C PHE A 648 13.43 24.60 20.31
N GLU A 649 12.32 23.97 19.93
CA GLU A 649 11.01 24.62 20.00
C GLU A 649 9.87 23.65 20.24
N ILE A 650 8.80 24.18 20.83
CA ILE A 650 7.53 23.49 21.00
C ILE A 650 6.46 24.35 20.34
N LYS A 651 5.90 23.85 19.25
CA LYS A 651 4.88 24.56 18.48
C LYS A 651 3.57 23.81 18.50
N GLN A 652 2.47 24.55 18.57
CA GLN A 652 1.15 23.96 18.38
C GLN A 652 1.04 23.45 16.93
N VAL A 653 0.51 22.25 16.75
CA VAL A 653 0.38 21.63 15.43
C VAL A 653 -0.73 22.31 14.65
N ASN A 654 -0.46 22.61 13.37
CA ASN A 654 -1.43 23.21 12.47
C ASN A 654 -2.69 22.34 12.33
N LEU A 655 -3.84 22.97 12.50
CA LEU A 655 -5.15 22.37 12.38
C LEU A 655 -5.54 22.28 10.90
N LEU A 656 -5.98 21.09 10.45
CA LEU A 656 -6.47 20.91 9.08
C LEU A 656 -7.97 21.04 8.99
N VAL A 657 -8.66 20.34 9.88
CA VAL A 657 -10.10 20.26 9.89
C VAL A 657 -10.54 20.33 11.33
N ASN A 658 -11.47 21.25 11.60
CA ASN A 658 -12.29 21.23 12.79
C ASN A 658 -13.71 20.90 12.33
N ASP A 659 -14.31 19.87 12.92
CA ASP A 659 -15.66 19.48 12.53
C ASP A 659 -16.72 19.94 13.55
N GLU A 660 -17.99 19.69 13.21
CA GLU A 660 -19.15 20.05 14.04
C GLU A 660 -19.17 19.39 15.42
N PHE A 661 -18.36 18.35 15.64
CA PHE A 661 -18.22 17.64 16.92
C PHE A 661 -17.02 18.14 17.75
N GLY A 662 -16.38 19.24 17.33
CA GLY A 662 -15.18 19.75 17.97
C GLY A 662 -13.95 18.84 17.79
N ARG A 663 -13.99 17.92 16.81
CA ARG A 663 -12.84 17.07 16.50
C ARG A 663 -11.84 17.86 15.68
N LYS A 664 -10.58 17.71 16.05
CA LYS A 664 -9.46 18.30 15.35
C LYS A 664 -8.69 17.20 14.63
N ILE A 665 -8.41 17.43 13.34
CA ILE A 665 -7.53 16.58 12.53
C ILE A 665 -6.27 17.38 12.22
N ASN A 666 -5.11 16.78 12.47
CA ASN A 666 -3.79 17.39 12.30
C ASN A 666 -2.86 16.48 11.51
N TRP A 667 -1.95 17.05 10.71
CA TRP A 667 -0.90 16.26 10.05
C TRP A 667 0.20 15.87 11.04
N ILE A 668 0.71 14.66 10.87
CA ILE A 668 1.98 14.21 11.41
C ILE A 668 3.03 14.52 10.35
N GLU A 669 3.89 15.47 10.66
CA GLU A 669 5.04 15.81 9.85
C GLU A 669 6.09 14.71 9.96
N LYS A 670 6.48 14.16 8.82
CA LYS A 670 7.51 13.13 8.76
C LYS A 670 8.86 13.75 9.12
N SER A 671 9.53 13.21 10.13
CA SER A 671 10.89 13.57 10.48
C SER A 671 11.83 13.22 9.32
N SER A 672 12.63 14.19 8.85
CA SER A 672 13.66 13.97 7.82
C SER A 672 14.70 12.94 8.27
N GLU A 673 15.47 12.36 7.34
CA GLU A 673 16.49 11.36 7.71
C GLU A 673 17.64 11.93 8.55
N GLN A 674 17.84 13.25 8.47
CA GLN A 674 18.87 14.01 9.21
C GLN A 674 18.31 14.71 10.46
N THR A 675 17.13 14.34 10.96
CA THR A 675 16.60 14.95 12.19
C THR A 675 17.48 14.66 13.40
N GLU A 676 17.70 15.69 14.21
CA GLU A 676 18.37 15.59 15.50
C GLU A 676 17.73 14.54 16.43
N LEU A 677 18.57 14.02 17.32
CA LEU A 677 18.20 13.00 18.29
C LEU A 677 17.75 13.65 19.60
N LEU A 678 16.59 13.23 20.13
CA LEU A 678 16.09 13.69 21.42
C LEU A 678 16.23 12.59 22.47
N HIS A 679 17.02 12.88 23.51
CA HIS A 679 16.97 12.15 24.77
C HIS A 679 16.07 12.85 25.80
N GLU A 680 16.07 14.17 25.79
CA GLU A 680 15.36 15.01 26.75
C GLU A 680 14.56 16.08 26.00
N VAL A 681 13.40 16.46 26.54
CA VAL A 681 12.64 17.64 26.11
C VAL A 681 12.27 18.45 27.34
N ILE A 682 12.66 19.72 27.34
CA ILE A 682 12.34 20.70 28.39
C ILE A 682 11.20 21.60 27.89
N PHE A 683 10.18 21.78 28.70
CA PHE A 683 9.02 22.62 28.40
C PHE A 683 9.24 24.03 28.97
N GLU A 684 8.79 25.08 28.27
CA GLU A 684 8.86 26.47 28.79
C GLU A 684 8.03 26.66 30.06
N LYS A 685 6.85 26.05 30.11
CA LYS A 685 5.96 26.00 31.28
C LYS A 685 5.68 24.56 31.68
N GLU A 686 5.18 24.34 32.89
CA GLU A 686 4.71 23.02 33.28
C GLU A 686 3.42 22.65 32.54
N LEU A 687 3.36 21.45 31.98
CA LEU A 687 2.27 20.99 31.11
C LEU A 687 1.57 19.76 31.69
N TYR A 688 0.25 19.69 31.50
CA TYR A 688 -0.54 18.49 31.79
C TYR A 688 -0.54 17.56 30.58
N ILE A 689 0.51 16.75 30.49
CA ILE A 689 0.67 15.81 29.37
C ILE A 689 -0.24 14.60 29.59
N LYS A 690 -1.19 14.38 28.66
CA LYS A 690 -2.08 13.21 28.66
C LYS A 690 -1.60 12.11 27.72
N TYR A 691 -1.17 12.50 26.51
CA TYR A 691 -0.71 11.58 25.48
C TYR A 691 0.65 12.06 24.96
N LEU A 692 1.52 11.10 24.63
CA LEU A 692 2.78 11.40 23.98
C LEU A 692 3.05 10.35 22.89
N TYR A 693 3.45 10.82 21.73
CA TYR A 693 3.86 9.98 20.61
C TYR A 693 5.24 10.39 20.09
N ALA A 694 6.05 9.41 19.71
CA ALA A 694 7.40 9.64 19.23
C ALA A 694 7.76 8.67 18.11
N GLU A 695 8.61 9.10 17.18
CA GLU A 695 9.19 8.23 16.17
C GLU A 695 10.58 7.75 16.64
N ARG A 696 10.78 6.44 16.66
CA ARG A 696 12.09 5.85 16.98
C ARG A 696 13.05 6.02 15.79
N LEU A 697 14.32 5.71 16.01
CA LEU A 697 15.34 5.80 14.96
C LEU A 697 15.14 4.79 13.83
N ARG A 698 14.43 3.70 14.12
CA ARG A 698 14.21 2.54 13.24
C ARG A 698 13.03 1.69 13.69
N ALA A 699 12.54 0.83 12.80
CA ALA A 699 11.65 -0.28 13.15
C ALA A 699 12.45 -1.51 13.66
N ASN A 700 11.75 -2.52 14.18
CA ASN A 700 12.33 -3.80 14.64
C ASN A 700 13.38 -3.67 15.75
N ASN A 701 13.12 -2.80 16.73
CA ASN A 701 14.02 -2.60 17.87
C ASN A 701 13.98 -3.77 18.85
N ASN A 702 15.07 -3.94 19.61
CA ASN A 702 15.26 -5.07 20.53
C ASN A 702 14.49 -4.94 21.85
N GLU A 703 14.27 -3.71 22.30
CA GLU A 703 13.63 -3.36 23.58
C GLU A 703 12.55 -2.29 23.38
N ARG A 704 11.60 -2.23 24.32
CA ARG A 704 10.67 -1.11 24.44
C ARG A 704 11.35 0.06 25.14
N LEU A 705 10.78 1.24 24.96
CA LEU A 705 11.18 2.45 25.68
C LEU A 705 10.24 2.73 26.86
N LYS A 706 10.73 3.54 27.79
CA LYS A 706 9.95 4.23 28.81
C LYS A 706 10.33 5.70 28.86
N ILE A 707 9.41 6.51 29.36
CA ILE A 707 9.58 7.95 29.55
C ILE A 707 9.46 8.27 31.03
N ILE A 708 10.39 9.07 31.53
CA ILE A 708 10.34 9.61 32.88
C ILE A 708 10.06 11.11 32.78
N GLY A 709 9.00 11.57 33.45
CA GLY A 709 8.62 12.98 33.53
C GLY A 709 9.04 13.60 34.85
N TYR A 710 9.53 14.84 34.80
CA TYR A 710 10.06 15.60 35.94
C TYR A 710 9.32 16.93 36.12
N ASN A 711 9.15 17.39 37.36
CA ASN A 711 8.64 18.72 37.68
C ASN A 711 9.74 19.79 37.63
N LYS A 712 9.41 21.05 37.96
CA LYS A 712 10.41 22.14 38.06
C LYS A 712 11.54 21.90 39.08
N LYS A 713 11.34 21.03 40.07
CA LYS A 713 12.34 20.68 41.09
C LYS A 713 13.19 19.46 40.69
N ASP A 714 13.08 19.00 39.45
CA ASP A 714 13.71 17.77 38.96
C ASP A 714 13.30 16.48 39.72
N GLU A 715 12.14 16.48 40.36
CA GLU A 715 11.56 15.29 40.99
C GLU A 715 10.75 14.47 39.97
N ILE A 716 10.79 13.14 40.07
CA ILE A 716 10.05 12.24 39.17
C ILE A 716 8.54 12.33 39.46
N VAL A 717 7.78 12.69 38.43
CA VAL A 717 6.32 12.85 38.46
C VAL A 717 5.60 11.62 37.91
N PHE A 718 6.15 11.03 36.84
CA PHE A 718 5.66 9.78 36.27
C PHE A 718 6.77 8.97 35.62
N GLU A 719 6.49 7.67 35.46
CA GLU A 719 7.22 6.76 34.60
C GLU A 719 6.20 6.01 33.73
N LEU A 720 6.33 6.14 32.40
CA LEU A 720 5.38 5.59 31.44
C LEU A 720 6.09 4.64 30.48
N GLU A 721 5.61 3.41 30.38
CA GLU A 721 6.09 2.45 29.39
C GLU A 721 5.44 2.64 28.03
N GLN A 722 6.19 2.31 26.98
CA GLN A 722 5.68 2.22 25.61
C GLN A 722 4.50 1.24 25.54
N LEU A 723 3.38 1.70 24.97
CA LEU A 723 2.14 0.92 24.82
C LEU A 723 2.25 -0.17 23.74
N ASN A 724 2.95 0.15 22.65
CA ASN A 724 3.05 -0.68 21.47
C ASN A 724 4.11 -1.79 21.63
N LYS A 725 4.16 -2.70 20.66
CA LYS A 725 5.25 -3.67 20.60
C LYS A 725 6.57 -3.01 20.22
N LYS A 726 7.70 -3.59 20.66
CA LYS A 726 9.05 -3.05 20.46
C LYS A 726 9.46 -2.89 19.00
N GLU A 727 8.84 -3.67 18.12
CA GLU A 727 9.12 -3.66 16.69
C GLU A 727 8.61 -2.40 15.99
N ARG A 728 7.69 -1.64 16.62
CA ARG A 728 7.08 -0.44 16.05
C ARG A 728 8.06 0.73 15.99
N LEU A 729 8.05 1.43 14.86
CA LEU A 729 8.78 2.68 14.60
C LEU A 729 8.11 3.85 15.33
N PHE A 730 6.82 4.06 15.11
CA PHE A 730 6.03 5.07 15.81
C PHE A 730 5.45 4.47 17.09
N ILE A 731 5.69 5.13 18.22
CA ILE A 731 5.34 4.63 19.55
C ILE A 731 4.53 5.65 20.34
N GLY A 732 3.65 5.15 21.20
CA GLY A 732 2.77 5.95 22.03
C GLY A 732 2.88 5.63 23.52
N PHE A 733 2.59 6.64 24.31
CA PHE A 733 2.54 6.64 25.76
C PHE A 733 1.26 7.35 26.20
N LYS A 734 0.65 6.86 27.28
CA LYS A 734 -0.54 7.46 27.87
C LYS A 734 -0.30 7.69 29.34
N ASN A 735 -0.51 8.93 29.78
CA ASN A 735 -0.40 9.31 31.18
C ASN A 735 -1.77 9.18 31.87
N PRO A 736 -1.95 8.23 32.80
CA PRO A 736 -3.16 8.18 33.61
C PRO A 736 -3.18 9.27 34.69
N LYS A 737 -2.01 9.78 35.11
CA LYS A 737 -1.85 10.73 36.21
C LYS A 737 -1.93 12.17 35.68
N PHE A 738 -2.87 12.98 36.16
CA PHE A 738 -3.01 14.39 35.79
C PHE A 738 -2.01 15.28 36.54
N LEU A 739 -0.71 15.06 36.32
CA LEU A 739 0.36 15.80 36.98
C LEU A 739 1.12 16.69 35.99
N LYS A 740 1.57 17.84 36.50
CA LYS A 740 2.34 18.84 35.77
C LYS A 740 3.77 18.35 35.52
N VAL A 741 4.25 18.53 34.29
CA VAL A 741 5.60 18.11 33.88
C VAL A 741 6.33 19.27 33.22
N LYS A 742 7.56 19.51 33.66
CA LYS A 742 8.48 20.51 33.13
C LYS A 742 9.49 19.91 32.16
N LYS A 743 9.81 18.63 32.30
CA LYS A 743 10.82 17.95 31.48
C LYS A 743 10.52 16.46 31.33
N ILE A 744 10.86 15.87 30.19
CA ILE A 744 10.77 14.42 29.95
C ILE A 744 12.10 13.87 29.44
N LYS A 745 12.42 12.63 29.82
CA LYS A 745 13.59 11.88 29.34
C LYS A 745 13.22 10.50 28.84
N PHE A 746 13.91 10.02 27.80
CA PHE A 746 13.71 8.70 27.19
C PHE A 746 14.74 7.68 27.66
N PHE A 747 14.27 6.51 28.08
CA PHE A 747 15.11 5.39 28.51
C PHE A 747 14.64 4.07 27.90
N THR A 748 15.54 3.08 27.86
CA THR A 748 15.11 1.69 27.72
C THR A 748 14.47 1.21 29.03
N LEU A 749 13.75 0.08 29.00
CA LEU A 749 13.18 -0.50 30.22
C LEU A 749 14.26 -0.79 31.28
N ASN A 750 15.50 -1.05 30.86
CA ASN A 750 16.66 -1.29 31.71
C ASN A 750 17.39 0.00 32.15
N ASN A 751 16.72 1.16 32.13
CA ASN A 751 17.28 2.47 32.51
C ASN A 751 18.48 2.94 31.68
N LYS A 752 18.74 2.37 30.50
CA LYS A 752 19.78 2.90 29.61
C LYS A 752 19.23 4.12 28.88
N GLN A 753 20.08 5.11 28.66
CA GLN A 753 19.74 6.29 27.87
C GLN A 753 19.24 5.88 26.48
N ALA A 754 18.13 6.44 26.04
CA ALA A 754 17.56 6.19 24.73
C ALA A 754 17.28 7.51 23.99
N TYR A 755 17.23 7.41 22.67
CA TYR A 755 16.99 8.52 21.76
C TYR A 755 15.83 8.22 20.82
N VAL A 756 15.04 9.25 20.53
CA VAL A 756 14.00 9.28 19.51
C VAL A 756 14.31 10.37 18.48
N LYS A 757 13.65 10.35 17.33
CA LYS A 757 13.78 11.46 16.37
C LYS A 757 13.14 12.72 16.93
N SER A 758 13.67 13.89 16.55
CA SER A 758 13.00 15.16 16.82
C SER A 758 11.63 15.24 16.14
N GLY A 759 10.71 15.99 16.75
CA GLY A 759 9.31 16.06 16.33
C GLY A 759 8.37 15.13 17.11
N ILE A 760 8.53 15.07 18.44
CA ILE A 760 7.59 14.34 19.31
C ILE A 760 6.25 15.06 19.36
N TYR A 761 5.15 14.32 19.52
CA TYR A 761 3.80 14.87 19.60
C TYR A 761 3.24 14.70 20.99
N ILE A 762 2.71 15.78 21.56
CA ILE A 762 2.23 15.83 22.93
C ILE A 762 0.78 16.34 22.92
N GLY A 763 -0.12 15.55 23.51
CA GLY A 763 -1.50 15.95 23.78
C GLY A 763 -1.61 16.53 25.18
N ILE A 764 -1.98 17.80 25.27
CA ILE A 764 -2.07 18.57 26.52
C ILE A 764 -3.53 18.90 26.79
N ILE A 765 -3.94 18.78 28.06
CA ILE A 765 -5.23 19.27 28.53
C ILE A 765 -4.98 20.62 29.21
N GLU A 766 -5.47 21.70 28.60
CA GLU A 766 -5.47 23.01 29.26
C GLU A 766 -6.69 23.07 30.18
N LYS A 767 -6.47 23.31 31.48
CA LYS A 767 -7.56 23.68 32.37
C LYS A 767 -7.98 25.10 31.98
N LEU A 768 -9.25 25.26 31.65
CA LEU A 768 -9.93 26.56 31.75
C LEU A 768 -9.90 27.03 33.21
#